data_AF-A0A9W9F3W7-F1
#
_entry.id   AF-A0A9W9F3W7-F1
#
_cell.length_a   1.000
_cell.length_b   1.000
_cell.length_c   1.000
_cell.angle_alpha   90.00
_cell.angle_beta   90.00
_cell.angle_gamma   90.00
#
_symmetry.space_group_name_H-M   'P 1'
#
loop_
_entity.id
_entity.type
_entity.pdbx_description
1 polymer ?
#
loop_
_entity_poly.entity_id
_entity_poly.type
_entity_poly.pdbx_seq_one_letter_code
_entity_poly.pdbx_strand_id
1 'polypeptide(L)'
;MTITTFRSQAMAETTKRLLAQLTNESLVSIHLLPPVSKSQKWSCVLTTDGNNTIRRAQVDLSPFTTPSSHHHWRPNDFLLPVLLDGVDHGVEEIDPGAIFEFFAAGFMCDAPTKDAITRELRNCAAMSIGPEDLPDMMNPGISLIALPRSSVHMYGPFEDLTQSLVKGFGVAWAPSNDSIVVPCLSRQLPAVLFYFPEAEHVKSLTGIGKAHAAIRTVSVPGYEFDLKFSLSCQITSALRVLPCWSAASAPEMTALMRKIFPEDLWLFGEVAAVTGSQEDKSEARHLTCILRESLEAKAQKNDEALVLVSALMEKPLRGQKTYAEILFDLKTTAEKKEWFTSYIKCLFRLGLDPLLHHGVGCELHAQNTVARICRQSKTIKGFAVRDLAGVKLHTPTLERQGFSIDVAGLGTDDLHQVWNRVHHALLQNNVGYMLYALGLEGAEDGWRIVRSTLSEILETGKSPVGKEMYRYFTRETMPFKSFMSMRMGASFKNSMAIVEKEIPSVVAKRSPWLLQISLGATQNPQNPVLPQQVHPQFRIHENETLQKRLAENVRPYGAFPGAAKRLNPHPALLPRQFIKELEIFNEALAISLNNIIERWWTDKEANLPSRMPLEPHVEELLQWVDKATTDGIMPSYQGHQGNLRPDILLPVTDREIPEFRVCEINGRFPISFLHYVATAYEALAGSTWNTPLIEPATSYKILQESLFDLFDSNTPIHFIKESQTFPSDSPLFGFIEERTGMRPRTVRPDDLRLVPCTSSETGFTLYCVWGADPMIKTTTPTQSLLEIDGQILEPVHQVGLQLYDFELFSLSPEMVRQIAMCCRNDPRSVFIAHDKRILAIILQELDSLVHTQVLSLTQAQTLREHIIPTVIPGTAEFKNLLRQSIKNPYVKDGYILKPVRDARGAGILLGRNISIEEWLSILTSLDSKDVYVSTGEYMLQPLLDLCSFEWFWDEERQVRKSRSVGTYYSVNGRFVGLGMWRTGSVSEDVISASTKDATSVLAVVALNS
;
A
#
# COMPACT_ATOMS: atom_id res chain seq x y z
N MET A 1 29.57 39.84 14.36
CA MET A 1 28.91 38.52 14.23
C MET A 1 28.89 38.16 12.75
N THR A 2 29.48 37.04 12.39
CA THR A 2 30.16 36.83 11.11
C THR A 2 29.27 36.17 10.05
N ILE A 3 29.17 36.82 8.88
CA ILE A 3 28.52 36.37 7.62
C ILE A 3 28.80 34.89 7.30
N THR A 4 29.98 34.39 7.68
CA THR A 4 30.42 33.00 7.55
C THR A 4 29.44 31.98 8.14
N THR A 5 28.81 32.28 9.29
CA THR A 5 27.86 31.35 9.93
C THR A 5 26.53 31.24 9.19
N PHE A 6 26.07 32.32 8.54
CA PHE A 6 24.82 32.30 7.76
C PHE A 6 24.98 31.54 6.45
N ARG A 7 26.10 31.75 5.75
CA ARG A 7 26.41 30.99 4.52
C ARG A 7 26.46 29.50 4.80
N SER A 8 27.08 29.08 5.91
CA SER A 8 27.08 27.65 6.30
C SER A 8 25.68 27.10 6.58
N GLN A 9 24.79 27.86 7.21
CA GLN A 9 23.40 27.45 7.45
C GLN A 9 22.59 27.38 6.16
N ALA A 10 22.71 28.39 5.28
CA ALA A 10 22.03 28.44 4.00
C ALA A 10 22.49 27.30 3.07
N MET A 11 23.79 27.02 3.03
CA MET A 11 24.36 25.88 2.32
C MET A 11 23.78 24.57 2.84
N ALA A 12 23.81 24.35 4.16
CA ALA A 12 23.26 23.14 4.76
C ALA A 12 21.77 22.93 4.44
N GLU A 13 20.95 23.99 4.55
CA GLU A 13 19.52 23.92 4.23
C GLU A 13 19.27 23.68 2.74
N THR A 14 20.05 24.31 1.85
CA THR A 14 19.95 24.11 0.40
C THR A 14 20.29 22.67 0.03
N THR A 15 21.36 22.12 0.60
CA THR A 15 21.77 20.73 0.38
C THR A 15 20.71 19.74 0.85
N LYS A 16 20.17 19.91 2.06
CA LYS A 16 19.09 19.05 2.57
C LYS A 16 17.83 19.09 1.71
N ARG A 17 17.44 20.27 1.22
CA ARG A 17 16.30 20.43 0.29
C ARG A 17 16.56 19.77 -1.04
N LEU A 18 17.79 19.86 -1.56
CA LEU A 18 18.19 19.16 -2.78
C LEU A 18 18.05 17.64 -2.59
N LEU A 19 18.61 17.06 -1.52
CA LEU A 19 18.52 15.62 -1.24
C LEU A 19 17.06 15.17 -1.16
N ALA A 20 16.24 15.86 -0.36
CA ALA A 20 14.82 15.56 -0.24
C ALA A 20 14.11 15.61 -1.61
N GLN A 21 14.39 16.63 -2.44
CA GLN A 21 13.76 16.75 -3.75
C GLN A 21 14.20 15.64 -4.72
N LEU A 22 15.50 15.30 -4.77
CA LEU A 22 16.02 14.23 -5.62
C LEU A 22 15.40 12.87 -5.25
N THR A 23 15.28 12.59 -3.95
CA THR A 23 14.66 11.35 -3.46
C THR A 23 13.15 11.31 -3.71
N ASN A 24 12.42 12.38 -3.41
CA ASN A 24 10.96 12.43 -3.58
C ASN A 24 10.52 12.38 -5.05
N GLU A 25 11.31 12.95 -5.98
CA GLU A 25 11.08 12.79 -7.42
C GLU A 25 11.55 11.42 -7.96
N SER A 26 12.21 10.63 -7.11
CA SER A 26 12.93 9.40 -7.46
C SER A 26 13.85 9.60 -8.68
N LEU A 27 14.60 10.70 -8.65
CA LEU A 27 15.79 10.91 -9.47
C LEU A 27 16.98 10.14 -8.90
N VAL A 28 16.95 9.89 -7.58
CA VAL A 28 17.82 8.94 -6.90
C VAL A 28 16.96 7.96 -6.09
N SER A 29 17.38 6.69 -6.08
CA SER A 29 16.85 5.64 -5.21
C SER A 29 17.50 5.77 -3.82
N ILE A 30 16.73 5.51 -2.77
CA ILE A 30 17.20 5.54 -1.38
C ILE A 30 17.14 4.14 -0.77
N HIS A 31 18.27 3.69 -0.24
CA HIS A 31 18.40 2.40 0.42
C HIS A 31 18.89 2.58 1.85
N LEU A 32 18.10 2.15 2.81
CA LEU A 32 18.38 2.24 4.24
C LEU A 32 19.50 1.29 4.64
N LEU A 33 20.37 1.80 5.50
CA LEU A 33 21.39 1.07 6.23
C LEU A 33 20.98 1.07 7.71
N PRO A 34 20.39 -0.04 8.20
CA PRO A 34 20.00 -0.15 9.60
C PRO A 34 21.22 -0.03 10.53
N PRO A 35 21.07 0.59 11.71
CA PRO A 35 22.16 0.69 12.67
C PRO A 35 22.54 -0.71 13.18
N VAL A 36 23.84 -1.02 13.20
CA VAL A 36 24.37 -2.32 13.66
C VAL A 36 24.32 -2.42 15.20
N SER A 37 24.20 -1.28 15.89
CA SER A 37 24.06 -1.19 17.35
C SER A 37 23.11 -0.06 17.75
N LYS A 38 22.53 -0.13 18.96
CA LYS A 38 21.59 0.89 19.48
C LYS A 38 22.21 2.30 19.60
N SER A 39 23.53 2.44 19.56
CA SER A 39 24.23 3.73 19.65
C SER A 39 24.51 4.36 18.28
N GLN A 40 24.32 3.62 17.18
CA GLN A 40 24.50 4.14 15.82
C GLN A 40 23.20 4.75 15.29
N LYS A 41 23.34 5.80 14.48
CA LYS A 41 22.23 6.40 13.74
C LYS A 41 21.90 5.54 12.52
N TRP A 42 20.67 5.64 12.04
CA TRP A 42 20.34 5.17 10.70
C TRP A 42 21.14 5.97 9.68
N SER A 43 21.56 5.32 8.60
CA SER A 43 22.07 5.98 7.41
C SER A 43 21.37 5.44 6.18
N CYS A 44 21.57 6.07 5.04
CA CYS A 44 21.08 5.56 3.76
C CYS A 44 22.09 5.79 2.64
N VAL A 45 22.00 4.95 1.63
CA VAL A 45 22.72 5.09 0.36
C VAL A 45 21.74 5.62 -0.68
N LEU A 46 22.12 6.72 -1.32
CA LEU A 46 21.43 7.32 -2.46
C LEU A 46 22.11 6.87 -3.75
N THR A 47 21.36 6.35 -4.72
CA THR A 47 21.90 5.84 -5.98
C THR A 47 21.17 6.36 -7.20
N THR A 48 21.88 6.57 -8.31
CA THR A 48 21.25 6.88 -9.61
C THR A 48 20.89 5.59 -10.35
N ASP A 49 19.68 5.53 -10.91
CA ASP A 49 19.26 4.43 -11.77
C ASP A 49 19.70 4.72 -13.22
N GLY A 50 20.65 3.95 -13.77
CA GLY A 50 21.11 4.14 -15.16
C GLY A 50 22.24 3.22 -15.63
N ASN A 51 22.24 2.90 -16.92
CA ASN A 51 23.11 1.88 -17.55
C ASN A 51 24.61 2.22 -17.65
N ASN A 52 25.03 3.48 -17.45
CA ASN A 52 26.41 3.89 -17.82
C ASN A 52 27.30 4.36 -16.65
N THR A 53 26.79 4.63 -15.45
CA THR A 53 27.60 4.77 -14.22
C THR A 53 26.70 4.85 -12.99
N ILE A 54 26.72 3.84 -12.11
CA ILE A 54 26.00 3.90 -10.82
C ILE A 54 26.80 4.80 -9.88
N ARG A 55 26.26 5.97 -9.56
CA ARG A 55 26.79 6.88 -8.54
C ARG A 55 26.13 6.57 -7.21
N ARG A 56 26.88 6.61 -6.12
CA ARG A 56 26.40 6.32 -4.78
C ARG A 56 26.87 7.40 -3.81
N ALA A 57 25.97 7.78 -2.91
CA ALA A 57 26.34 8.64 -1.79
C ALA A 57 25.71 8.11 -0.51
N GLN A 58 26.46 8.09 0.59
CA GLN A 58 25.94 7.76 1.90
C GLN A 58 25.62 9.05 2.68
N VAL A 59 24.49 9.05 3.39
CA VAL A 59 24.07 10.16 4.25
C VAL A 59 23.46 9.62 5.53
N ASP A 60 23.80 10.22 6.66
CA ASP A 60 23.21 9.88 7.95
C ASP A 60 21.80 10.45 8.06
N LEU A 61 20.91 9.72 8.74
CA LEU A 61 19.54 10.16 8.99
C LEU A 61 19.40 10.75 10.40
N SER A 62 18.48 11.70 10.53
CA SER A 62 18.12 12.28 11.83
C SER A 62 17.60 11.19 12.78
N PRO A 63 17.94 11.24 14.09
CA PRO A 63 17.44 10.27 15.06
C PRO A 63 15.93 10.33 15.28
N PHE A 64 15.27 11.39 14.80
CA PHE A 64 13.82 11.56 14.85
C PHE A 64 13.10 11.08 13.59
N THR A 65 13.86 10.67 12.57
CA THR A 65 13.34 10.08 11.33
C THR A 65 13.09 8.60 11.60
N THR A 66 11.86 8.14 11.39
CA THR A 66 11.49 6.72 11.42
C THR A 66 11.40 6.22 9.98
N PRO A 67 12.44 5.59 9.42
CA PRO A 67 12.55 5.38 7.97
C PRO A 67 11.39 4.60 7.32
N SER A 68 10.70 3.80 8.12
CA SER A 68 9.55 2.98 7.75
C SER A 68 8.21 3.71 7.65
N SER A 69 8.12 4.99 8.07
CA SER A 69 6.90 5.80 7.98
C SER A 69 6.96 6.90 6.91
N HIS A 70 8.12 7.14 6.29
CA HIS A 70 8.29 8.28 5.37
C HIS A 70 7.82 7.98 3.95
N HIS A 71 6.64 8.51 3.63
CA HIS A 71 6.07 8.55 2.28
C HIS A 71 6.63 9.73 1.47
N HIS A 72 7.29 10.65 2.18
CA HIS A 72 7.86 11.88 1.66
C HIS A 72 9.01 12.31 2.57
N TRP A 73 10.21 12.41 2.02
CA TRP A 73 11.43 12.80 2.74
C TRP A 73 11.45 14.30 2.95
N ARG A 74 11.76 14.74 4.16
CA ARG A 74 11.88 16.14 4.55
C ARG A 74 13.35 16.55 4.61
N PRO A 75 13.66 17.84 4.42
CA PRO A 75 15.05 18.32 4.53
C PRO A 75 15.73 17.92 5.85
N ASN A 76 15.03 18.02 6.99
CA ASN A 76 15.60 17.68 8.30
C ASN A 76 15.76 16.18 8.56
N ASP A 77 15.32 15.32 7.64
CA ASP A 77 15.60 13.88 7.75
C ASP A 77 17.07 13.56 7.43
N PHE A 78 17.74 14.41 6.65
CA PHE A 78 19.13 14.23 6.24
C PHE A 78 20.10 15.02 7.13
N LEU A 79 21.17 14.35 7.59
CA LEU A 79 22.29 14.95 8.30
C LEU A 79 23.48 15.11 7.34
N LEU A 80 24.21 16.22 7.47
CA LEU A 80 25.40 16.52 6.67
C LEU A 80 26.67 16.24 7.49
N PRO A 81 27.82 15.93 6.85
CA PRO A 81 28.08 15.92 5.41
C PRO A 81 27.52 14.69 4.67
N VAL A 82 27.45 14.77 3.34
CA VAL A 82 27.17 13.63 2.46
C VAL A 82 28.51 12.99 2.06
N LEU A 83 28.61 11.67 2.12
CA LEU A 83 29.79 10.91 1.67
C LEU A 83 29.58 10.43 0.24
N LEU A 84 30.30 11.02 -0.72
CA LEU A 84 30.26 10.61 -2.13
C LEU A 84 31.26 9.48 -2.38
N ASP A 85 30.85 8.40 -3.05
CA ASP A 85 31.77 7.29 -3.38
C ASP A 85 32.87 7.76 -4.35
N GLY A 86 34.14 7.47 -3.99
CA GLY A 86 35.36 7.77 -4.77
C GLY A 86 36.24 6.52 -4.97
N VAL A 87 37.23 6.61 -5.87
CA VAL A 87 38.05 5.45 -6.33
C VAL A 87 38.88 4.82 -5.21
N ASP A 88 39.21 5.54 -4.12
CA ASP A 88 40.02 4.99 -3.02
C ASP A 88 39.53 5.34 -1.60
N HIS A 89 38.77 6.43 -1.38
CA HIS A 89 38.05 6.75 -0.13
C HIS A 89 36.86 7.69 -0.43
N GLY A 90 35.77 7.62 0.34
CA GLY A 90 34.60 8.51 0.18
C GLY A 90 34.94 9.97 0.47
N VAL A 91 34.37 10.90 -0.30
CA VAL A 91 34.60 12.35 -0.16
C VAL A 91 33.43 12.98 0.59
N GLU A 92 33.70 13.63 1.72
CA GLU A 92 32.70 14.44 2.44
C GLU A 92 32.38 15.70 1.63
N GLU A 93 31.08 15.92 1.36
CA GLU A 93 30.59 17.06 0.60
C GLU A 93 29.37 17.71 1.27
N ILE A 94 29.31 19.04 1.18
CA ILE A 94 28.24 19.89 1.70
C ILE A 94 27.74 20.91 0.66
N ASP A 95 28.46 21.14 -0.45
CA ASP A 95 28.03 22.01 -1.55
C ASP A 95 26.89 21.35 -2.34
N PRO A 96 25.69 21.96 -2.39
CA PRO A 96 24.60 21.40 -3.18
C PRO A 96 24.92 21.37 -4.69
N GLY A 97 25.78 22.27 -5.18
CA GLY A 97 26.23 22.26 -6.57
C GLY A 97 27.03 21.00 -6.90
N ALA A 98 28.06 20.70 -6.11
CA ALA A 98 28.89 19.52 -6.27
C ALA A 98 28.09 18.21 -6.13
N ILE A 99 27.18 18.14 -5.16
CA ILE A 99 26.30 16.97 -4.97
C ILE A 99 25.37 16.78 -6.16
N PHE A 100 24.79 17.87 -6.70
CA PHE A 100 23.98 17.78 -7.90
C PHE A 100 24.82 17.35 -9.10
N GLU A 101 26.00 17.92 -9.33
CA GLU A 101 26.92 17.54 -10.42
C GLU A 101 27.26 16.04 -10.37
N PHE A 102 27.53 15.51 -9.17
CA PHE A 102 27.84 14.10 -8.95
C PHE A 102 26.73 13.18 -9.44
N PHE A 103 25.47 13.46 -9.07
CA PHE A 103 24.32 12.65 -9.50
C PHE A 103 23.86 12.97 -10.93
N ALA A 104 23.96 14.22 -11.36
CA ALA A 104 23.49 14.69 -12.66
C ALA A 104 24.22 14.06 -13.84
N ALA A 105 25.39 13.44 -13.63
CA ALA A 105 26.03 12.57 -14.62
C ALA A 105 25.06 11.49 -15.15
N GLY A 106 24.20 10.93 -14.29
CA GLY A 106 23.20 9.92 -14.64
C GLY A 106 21.86 10.47 -15.15
N PHE A 107 21.62 11.78 -15.03
CA PHE A 107 20.33 12.38 -15.39
C PHE A 107 20.23 12.71 -16.89
N MET A 108 19.06 12.46 -17.48
CA MET A 108 18.72 12.86 -18.84
C MET A 108 18.47 14.37 -18.92
N CYS A 109 19.53 15.14 -19.15
CA CYS A 109 19.51 16.60 -19.26
C CYS A 109 20.75 17.05 -20.06
N ASP A 110 20.64 18.13 -20.84
CA ASP A 110 21.80 18.70 -21.55
C ASP A 110 22.80 19.36 -20.58
N ALA A 111 24.05 19.53 -21.04
CA ALA A 111 25.11 20.11 -20.22
C ALA A 111 24.83 21.58 -19.81
N PRO A 112 24.37 22.48 -20.71
CA PRO A 112 24.09 23.87 -20.34
C PRO A 112 23.04 24.02 -19.23
N THR A 113 22.01 23.16 -19.23
CA THR A 113 20.96 23.16 -18.20
C THR A 113 21.49 22.60 -16.89
N LYS A 114 22.32 21.55 -16.92
CA LYS A 114 23.01 21.05 -15.71
C LYS A 114 23.86 22.15 -15.08
N ASP A 115 24.68 22.84 -15.87
CA ASP A 115 25.51 23.95 -15.40
C ASP A 115 24.67 25.10 -14.82
N ALA A 116 23.52 25.41 -15.45
CA ALA A 116 22.60 26.41 -14.93
C ALA A 116 22.01 26.02 -13.57
N ILE A 117 21.54 24.78 -13.41
CA ILE A 117 21.00 24.27 -12.15
C ILE A 117 22.07 24.30 -11.05
N THR A 118 23.28 23.82 -11.35
CA THR A 118 24.41 23.88 -10.41
C THR A 118 24.69 25.32 -9.97
N ARG A 119 24.75 26.27 -10.90
CA ARG A 119 24.94 27.70 -10.56
C ARG A 119 23.79 28.24 -9.72
N GLU A 120 22.55 27.91 -10.05
CA GLU A 120 21.37 28.29 -9.26
C GLU A 120 21.46 27.76 -7.82
N LEU A 121 21.86 26.49 -7.63
CA LEU A 121 22.04 25.87 -6.30
C LEU A 121 23.18 26.54 -5.51
N ARG A 122 24.34 26.76 -6.14
CA ARG A 122 25.48 27.46 -5.51
C ARG A 122 25.11 28.90 -5.13
N ASN A 123 24.35 29.60 -5.97
CA ASN A 123 23.85 30.94 -5.67
C ASN A 123 22.88 30.96 -4.48
N CYS A 124 22.01 29.96 -4.38
CA CYS A 124 21.11 29.81 -3.23
C CYS A 124 21.91 29.54 -1.93
N ALA A 125 22.89 28.64 -1.98
CA ALA A 125 23.75 28.31 -0.85
C ALA A 125 24.63 29.50 -0.40
N ALA A 126 25.14 30.28 -1.35
CA ALA A 126 25.96 31.46 -1.08
C ALA A 126 25.16 32.66 -0.56
N MET A 127 23.83 32.63 -0.69
CA MET A 127 22.95 33.79 -0.54
C MET A 127 23.44 34.97 -1.39
N SER A 128 23.63 34.76 -2.70
CA SER A 128 24.13 35.79 -3.63
C SER A 128 23.25 37.06 -3.69
N ILE A 129 22.03 37.00 -3.15
CA ILE A 129 21.22 38.16 -2.73
C ILE A 129 21.20 38.13 -1.20
N GLY A 130 22.03 38.96 -0.58
CA GLY A 130 22.27 38.95 0.86
C GLY A 130 21.29 39.85 1.64
N PRO A 131 21.34 39.83 2.98
CA PRO A 131 20.57 40.74 3.83
C PRO A 131 20.74 42.22 3.49
N GLU A 132 21.88 42.58 2.89
CA GLU A 132 22.24 43.91 2.37
C GLU A 132 21.47 44.32 1.11
N ASP A 133 21.02 43.38 0.27
CA ASP A 133 20.21 43.64 -0.93
C ASP A 133 18.70 43.66 -0.62
N LEU A 134 18.31 43.08 0.52
CA LEU A 134 16.91 42.99 0.95
C LEU A 134 16.24 44.36 1.13
N PRO A 135 16.86 45.43 1.67
CA PRO A 135 16.17 46.71 1.86
C PRO A 135 15.59 47.27 0.57
N ASP A 136 16.34 47.21 -0.53
CA ASP A 136 15.90 47.70 -1.85
C ASP A 136 14.86 46.78 -2.49
N MET A 137 14.93 45.47 -2.24
CA MET A 137 13.93 44.51 -2.72
C MET A 137 12.64 44.55 -1.91
N MET A 138 12.73 44.84 -0.62
CA MET A 138 11.59 45.01 0.29
C MET A 138 10.93 46.38 0.16
N ASN A 139 11.69 47.40 -0.28
CA ASN A 139 11.18 48.74 -0.51
C ASN A 139 11.46 49.22 -1.95
N PRO A 140 10.87 48.55 -2.96
CA PRO A 140 11.22 48.82 -4.35
C PRO A 140 10.77 50.21 -4.80
N GLY A 141 11.54 50.79 -5.71
CA GLY A 141 11.11 51.95 -6.48
C GLY A 141 10.03 51.59 -7.50
N ILE A 142 9.12 52.53 -7.75
CA ILE A 142 8.08 52.42 -8.78
C ILE A 142 8.27 53.57 -9.76
N SER A 143 8.15 53.24 -11.05
CA SER A 143 8.21 54.18 -12.16
C SER A 143 6.84 54.29 -12.82
N LEU A 144 6.48 55.49 -13.25
CA LEU A 144 5.35 55.77 -14.13
C LEU A 144 5.88 55.95 -15.54
N ILE A 145 5.23 55.29 -16.50
CA ILE A 145 5.53 55.41 -17.94
C ILE A 145 4.28 55.82 -18.68
N ALA A 146 4.43 56.66 -19.70
CA ALA A 146 3.37 57.05 -20.62
C ALA A 146 3.51 56.26 -21.93
N LEU A 147 2.39 55.77 -22.45
CA LEU A 147 2.31 54.94 -23.66
C LEU A 147 1.11 55.37 -24.51
N PRO A 148 1.15 55.18 -25.84
CA PRO A 148 -0.05 55.24 -26.68
C PRO A 148 -1.08 54.20 -26.22
N ARG A 149 -2.38 54.55 -26.25
CA ARG A 149 -3.44 53.60 -25.86
C ARG A 149 -3.47 52.35 -26.73
N SER A 150 -3.10 52.46 -28.00
CA SER A 150 -3.01 51.33 -28.93
C SER A 150 -1.99 50.27 -28.49
N SER A 151 -1.03 50.61 -27.64
CA SER A 151 0.03 49.72 -27.15
C SER A 151 -0.38 48.87 -25.96
N VAL A 152 -1.60 49.04 -25.43
CA VAL A 152 -2.06 48.33 -24.22
C VAL A 152 -3.45 47.71 -24.36
N HIS A 153 -3.66 46.62 -23.62
CA HIS A 153 -4.99 46.12 -23.29
C HIS A 153 -5.26 46.37 -21.80
N MET A 154 -6.43 46.92 -21.50
CA MET A 154 -6.90 47.17 -20.13
C MET A 154 -8.10 46.29 -19.81
N TYR A 155 -8.17 45.86 -18.55
CA TYR A 155 -9.26 45.06 -18.02
C TYR A 155 -9.74 45.68 -16.71
N GLY A 156 -11.06 45.83 -16.55
CA GLY A 156 -11.64 46.58 -15.43
C GLY A 156 -11.31 48.08 -15.47
N PRO A 157 -11.64 48.84 -14.41
CA PRO A 157 -11.43 50.28 -14.33
C PRO A 157 -9.97 50.65 -13.97
N PHE A 158 -8.99 50.12 -14.71
CA PHE A 158 -7.56 50.24 -14.36
C PHE A 158 -7.09 51.70 -14.28
N GLU A 159 -7.41 52.50 -15.30
CA GLU A 159 -6.98 53.89 -15.37
C GLU A 159 -7.61 54.74 -14.26
N ASP A 160 -8.92 54.57 -14.01
CA ASP A 160 -9.63 55.28 -12.94
C ASP A 160 -9.04 54.96 -11.56
N LEU A 161 -8.81 53.68 -11.28
CA LEU A 161 -8.27 53.24 -9.99
C LEU A 161 -6.81 53.67 -9.77
N THR A 162 -6.04 53.89 -10.83
CA THR A 162 -4.63 54.33 -10.73
C THR A 162 -4.46 55.85 -10.65
N GLN A 163 -5.51 56.66 -10.86
CA GLN A 163 -5.40 58.14 -10.81
C GLN A 163 -4.88 58.64 -9.46
N SER A 164 -5.35 58.05 -8.34
CA SER A 164 -4.92 58.44 -7.00
C SER A 164 -3.43 58.13 -6.77
N LEU A 165 -2.94 57.01 -7.32
CA LEU A 165 -1.52 56.66 -7.32
C LEU A 165 -0.70 57.68 -8.13
N VAL A 166 -1.11 57.99 -9.36
CA VAL A 166 -0.42 58.96 -10.23
C VAL A 166 -0.37 60.35 -9.59
N LYS A 167 -1.48 60.80 -8.99
CA LYS A 167 -1.53 62.05 -8.22
C LYS A 167 -0.61 62.00 -7.00
N GLY A 168 -0.53 60.86 -6.31
CA GLY A 168 0.41 60.62 -5.21
C GLY A 168 1.88 60.75 -5.62
N PHE A 169 2.21 60.54 -6.90
CA PHE A 169 3.53 60.78 -7.46
C PHE A 169 3.77 62.27 -7.77
N GLY A 170 2.80 63.16 -7.53
CA GLY A 170 2.89 64.58 -7.88
C GLY A 170 2.88 64.81 -9.38
N VAL A 171 2.27 63.91 -10.15
CA VAL A 171 2.10 64.04 -11.60
C VAL A 171 0.64 64.46 -11.86
N ALA A 172 0.46 65.60 -12.53
CA ALA A 172 -0.85 66.03 -13.00
C ALA A 172 -1.11 65.40 -14.37
N TRP A 173 -1.82 64.27 -14.38
CA TRP A 173 -2.20 63.57 -15.60
C TRP A 173 -3.72 63.56 -15.74
N ALA A 174 -4.22 64.08 -16.87
CA ALA A 174 -5.62 63.95 -17.25
C ALA A 174 -5.76 62.81 -18.26
N PRO A 175 -6.69 61.86 -18.08
CA PRO A 175 -6.96 60.85 -19.09
C PRO A 175 -7.21 61.51 -20.45
N SER A 176 -6.41 61.14 -21.45
CA SER A 176 -6.58 61.58 -22.83
C SER A 176 -6.98 60.39 -23.71
N ASN A 177 -7.54 60.64 -24.88
CA ASN A 177 -7.84 59.55 -25.83
C ASN A 177 -6.59 58.93 -26.45
N ASP A 178 -5.43 59.59 -26.35
CA ASP A 178 -4.24 59.21 -27.10
C ASP A 178 -3.21 58.44 -26.25
N SER A 179 -3.12 58.73 -24.95
CA SER A 179 -2.08 58.19 -24.07
C SER A 179 -2.59 57.75 -22.69
N ILE A 180 -1.87 56.81 -22.09
CA ILE A 180 -2.13 56.25 -20.76
C ILE A 180 -0.85 56.21 -19.93
N VAL A 181 -0.99 56.36 -18.61
CA VAL A 181 0.10 56.15 -17.64
C VAL A 181 -0.02 54.78 -16.99
N VAL A 182 1.05 54.00 -17.05
CA VAL A 182 1.14 52.66 -16.44
C VAL A 182 2.26 52.66 -15.39
N PRO A 183 2.02 52.14 -14.17
CA PRO A 183 3.09 51.92 -13.21
C PRO A 183 3.87 50.64 -13.51
N CYS A 184 5.17 50.64 -13.29
CA CYS A 184 6.03 49.46 -13.28
C CYS A 184 7.08 49.55 -12.16
N LEU A 185 7.70 48.43 -11.80
CA LEU A 185 8.86 48.48 -10.89
C LEU A 185 9.99 49.24 -11.57
N SER A 186 10.71 50.10 -10.84
CA SER A 186 11.83 50.84 -11.44
C SER A 186 12.93 49.91 -11.98
N ARG A 187 13.12 48.74 -11.36
CA ARG A 187 14.03 47.70 -11.87
C ARG A 187 13.54 47.03 -13.16
N GLN A 188 12.24 47.11 -13.46
CA GLN A 188 11.63 46.57 -14.67
C GLN A 188 11.69 47.57 -15.84
N LEU A 189 11.88 48.86 -15.55
CA LEU A 189 11.85 49.93 -16.55
C LEU A 189 12.76 49.67 -17.77
N PRO A 190 14.02 49.20 -17.65
CA PRO A 190 14.86 48.93 -18.83
C PRO A 190 14.27 47.88 -19.76
N ALA A 191 13.65 46.83 -19.21
CA ALA A 191 12.98 45.81 -20.02
C ALA A 191 11.73 46.38 -20.69
N VAL A 192 10.98 47.25 -20.01
CA VAL A 192 9.79 47.89 -20.61
C VAL A 192 10.20 48.80 -21.76
N LEU A 193 11.21 49.68 -21.58
CA LEU A 193 11.70 50.55 -22.66
C LEU A 193 12.25 49.78 -23.85
N PHE A 194 12.78 48.57 -23.64
CA PHE A 194 13.26 47.70 -24.70
C PHE A 194 12.12 47.10 -25.56
N TYR A 195 11.09 46.56 -24.91
CA TYR A 195 9.95 45.92 -25.60
C TYR A 195 8.86 46.91 -26.04
N PHE A 196 8.88 48.13 -25.50
CA PHE A 196 7.96 49.22 -25.80
C PHE A 196 8.78 50.49 -26.06
N PRO A 197 9.43 50.62 -27.23
CA PRO A 197 10.28 51.78 -27.54
C PRO A 197 9.52 53.11 -27.58
N GLU A 198 8.19 53.07 -27.72
CA GLU A 198 7.29 54.21 -27.62
C GLU A 198 6.98 54.64 -26.17
N ALA A 199 7.48 53.91 -25.18
CA ALA A 199 7.31 54.21 -23.77
C ALA A 199 8.16 55.41 -23.33
N GLU A 200 7.50 56.43 -22.79
CA GLU A 200 8.17 57.57 -22.19
C GLU A 200 8.19 57.45 -20.67
N HIS A 201 9.37 57.56 -20.06
CA HIS A 201 9.51 57.62 -18.62
C HIS A 201 8.97 58.96 -18.09
N VAL A 202 7.97 58.92 -17.22
CA VAL A 202 7.34 60.12 -16.65
C VAL A 202 8.01 60.51 -15.33
N LYS A 203 8.07 59.56 -14.38
CA LYS A 203 8.63 59.81 -13.04
C LYS A 203 8.97 58.50 -12.34
N SER A 204 9.99 58.52 -11.49
CA SER A 204 10.30 57.42 -10.56
C SER A 204 10.36 57.94 -9.13
N LEU A 205 9.87 57.13 -8.20
CA LEU A 205 10.06 57.34 -6.77
C LEU A 205 10.69 56.09 -6.17
N THR A 206 11.75 56.26 -5.37
CA THR A 206 12.48 55.17 -4.71
C THR A 206 11.95 54.97 -3.29
N GLY A 207 12.00 53.72 -2.79
CA GLY A 207 11.64 53.42 -1.39
C GLY A 207 10.17 53.62 -1.01
N ILE A 208 9.27 53.87 -1.98
CA ILE A 208 7.85 54.12 -1.71
C ILE A 208 7.01 52.85 -1.63
N GLY A 209 7.47 51.76 -2.24
CA GLY A 209 6.78 50.47 -2.21
C GLY A 209 7.10 49.67 -0.95
N LYS A 210 6.21 48.77 -0.55
CA LYS A 210 6.47 47.69 0.39
C LYS A 210 6.20 46.36 -0.30
N ALA A 211 7.26 45.60 -0.59
CA ALA A 211 7.12 44.32 -1.27
C ALA A 211 6.57 43.23 -0.34
N HIS A 212 5.67 42.41 -0.88
CA HIS A 212 5.17 41.20 -0.26
C HIS A 212 6.13 40.02 -0.51
N ALA A 213 5.81 38.85 0.04
CA ALA A 213 6.61 37.62 -0.12
C ALA A 213 6.89 37.20 -1.58
N ALA A 214 6.10 37.67 -2.55
CA ALA A 214 6.33 37.42 -3.98
C ALA A 214 7.33 38.39 -4.62
N ILE A 215 7.81 39.40 -3.88
CA ILE A 215 8.68 40.53 -4.26
C ILE A 215 8.05 41.49 -5.29
N ARG A 216 7.41 40.95 -6.33
CA ARG A 216 6.75 41.70 -7.40
C ARG A 216 5.36 42.24 -7.05
N THR A 217 4.83 41.88 -5.89
CA THR A 217 3.57 42.44 -5.37
C THR A 217 3.92 43.47 -4.33
N VAL A 218 3.46 44.71 -4.52
CA VAL A 218 3.91 45.87 -3.75
C VAL A 218 2.71 46.67 -3.30
N SER A 219 2.63 46.95 -1.99
CA SER A 219 1.71 47.95 -1.46
C SER A 219 2.38 49.32 -1.47
N VAL A 220 1.61 50.38 -1.74
CA VAL A 220 2.09 51.75 -1.62
C VAL A 220 1.35 52.42 -0.44
N PRO A 221 2.06 52.95 0.57
CA PRO A 221 1.39 53.62 1.69
C PRO A 221 0.46 54.74 1.21
N GLY A 222 -0.79 54.72 1.68
CA GLY A 222 -1.82 55.69 1.28
C GLY A 222 -2.54 55.38 -0.03
N TYR A 223 -2.25 54.23 -0.67
CA TYR A 223 -2.98 53.73 -1.84
C TYR A 223 -3.76 52.47 -1.48
N GLU A 224 -4.98 52.32 -2.02
CA GLU A 224 -5.94 51.30 -1.59
C GLU A 224 -5.69 49.90 -2.17
N PHE A 225 -4.87 49.80 -3.22
CA PHE A 225 -4.60 48.55 -3.93
C PHE A 225 -3.13 48.12 -3.83
N ASP A 226 -2.91 46.83 -3.75
CA ASP A 226 -1.62 46.22 -4.02
C ASP A 226 -1.37 46.15 -5.53
N LEU A 227 -0.13 46.39 -5.94
CA LEU A 227 0.31 46.37 -7.33
C LEU A 227 1.11 45.10 -7.60
N LYS A 228 0.59 44.20 -8.42
CA LYS A 228 1.29 42.98 -8.87
C LYS A 228 1.92 43.27 -10.22
N PHE A 229 3.25 43.36 -10.26
CA PHE A 229 4.01 43.75 -11.46
C PHE A 229 4.67 42.55 -12.16
N SER A 230 4.92 42.71 -13.46
CA SER A 230 5.96 41.96 -14.14
C SER A 230 7.34 42.35 -13.63
N LEU A 231 8.19 41.34 -13.41
CA LEU A 231 9.57 41.51 -12.99
C LEU A 231 10.46 40.50 -13.73
N SER A 232 11.43 40.99 -14.50
CA SER A 232 12.44 40.21 -15.22
C SER A 232 13.50 39.67 -14.24
N CYS A 233 13.05 38.93 -13.24
CA CYS A 233 13.86 38.25 -12.23
C CYS A 233 13.46 36.77 -12.20
N GLN A 234 14.44 35.88 -12.18
CA GLN A 234 14.20 34.45 -12.04
C GLN A 234 14.16 34.09 -10.55
N ILE A 235 13.04 33.55 -10.09
CA ILE A 235 12.86 33.07 -8.72
C ILE A 235 12.27 31.67 -8.80
N THR A 236 12.85 30.70 -8.10
CA THR A 236 12.46 29.28 -8.17
C THR A 236 12.35 28.78 -9.62
N SER A 237 13.37 29.10 -10.42
CA SER A 237 13.51 28.77 -11.84
C SER A 237 12.46 29.33 -12.82
N ALA A 238 11.55 30.20 -12.36
CA ALA A 238 10.57 30.88 -13.22
C ALA A 238 10.87 32.37 -13.33
N LEU A 239 10.77 32.90 -14.56
CA LEU A 239 10.82 34.34 -14.79
C LEU A 239 9.53 34.99 -14.23
N ARG A 240 9.68 35.99 -13.37
CA ARG A 240 8.59 36.63 -12.64
C ARG A 240 7.81 37.69 -13.43
N VAL A 241 7.73 37.54 -14.75
CA VAL A 241 6.82 38.31 -15.63
C VAL A 241 5.42 37.70 -15.65
N LEU A 242 4.37 38.52 -15.59
CA LEU A 242 2.97 38.08 -15.49
C LEU A 242 2.39 37.79 -16.88
N PRO A 243 1.86 36.57 -17.14
CA PRO A 243 1.24 36.25 -18.42
C PRO A 243 0.06 37.18 -18.76
N CYS A 244 -0.09 37.55 -20.04
CA CYS A 244 -1.17 38.44 -20.48
C CYS A 244 -2.57 37.88 -20.19
N TRP A 245 -2.75 36.56 -20.31
CA TRP A 245 -4.03 35.90 -20.02
C TRP A 245 -4.45 36.02 -18.55
N SER A 246 -3.49 36.13 -17.62
CA SER A 246 -3.78 36.32 -16.20
C SER A 246 -4.29 37.74 -15.92
N ALA A 247 -3.84 38.73 -16.68
CA ALA A 247 -4.39 40.09 -16.62
C ALA A 247 -5.82 40.12 -17.19
N ALA A 248 -6.06 39.41 -18.29
CA ALA A 248 -7.36 39.36 -18.95
C ALA A 248 -8.45 38.71 -18.07
N SER A 249 -8.12 37.61 -17.40
CA SER A 249 -9.07 36.83 -16.60
C SER A 249 -9.29 37.36 -15.18
N ALA A 250 -8.44 38.26 -14.67
CA ALA A 250 -8.44 38.68 -13.27
C ALA A 250 -9.81 39.24 -12.78
N PRO A 251 -10.43 40.23 -13.46
CA PRO A 251 -11.68 40.81 -12.99
C PRO A 251 -12.86 39.83 -13.02
N GLU A 252 -12.98 39.04 -14.08
CA GLU A 252 -14.05 38.04 -14.24
C GLU A 252 -13.92 36.92 -13.20
N MET A 253 -12.70 36.41 -12.98
CA MET A 253 -12.44 35.42 -11.95
C MET A 253 -12.75 35.96 -10.55
N THR A 254 -12.39 37.21 -10.28
CA THR A 254 -12.73 37.88 -9.02
C THR A 254 -14.24 37.95 -8.81
N ALA A 255 -15.00 38.29 -9.86
CA ALA A 255 -16.46 38.33 -9.81
C ALA A 255 -17.08 36.94 -9.57
N LEU A 256 -16.53 35.88 -10.19
CA LEU A 256 -16.96 34.50 -9.96
C LEU A 256 -16.70 34.09 -8.51
N MET A 257 -15.46 34.21 -8.03
CA MET A 257 -15.05 33.76 -6.70
C MET A 257 -15.88 34.40 -5.60
N ARG A 258 -16.22 35.69 -5.72
CA ARG A 258 -17.11 36.39 -4.77
C ARG A 258 -18.51 35.80 -4.67
N LYS A 259 -19.01 35.13 -5.72
CA LYS A 259 -20.33 34.49 -5.71
C LYS A 259 -20.32 33.12 -5.05
N ILE A 260 -19.19 32.42 -5.09
CA ILE A 260 -19.09 31.01 -4.67
C ILE A 260 -18.31 30.82 -3.37
N PHE A 261 -17.53 31.81 -2.93
CA PHE A 261 -16.79 31.69 -1.68
C PHE A 261 -17.71 31.84 -0.47
N PRO A 262 -17.54 30.99 0.56
CA PRO A 262 -18.24 31.17 1.83
C PRO A 262 -17.78 32.47 2.50
N GLU A 263 -18.65 33.05 3.34
CA GLU A 263 -18.45 34.37 3.97
C GLU A 263 -17.08 34.54 4.67
N ASP A 264 -16.61 33.47 5.32
CA ASP A 264 -15.36 33.48 6.06
C ASP A 264 -14.11 33.19 5.22
N LEU A 265 -14.26 32.86 3.94
CA LEU A 265 -13.17 32.74 2.97
C LEU A 265 -13.06 34.02 2.15
N TRP A 266 -12.23 34.95 2.60
CA TRP A 266 -12.07 36.23 1.92
C TRP A 266 -11.23 36.09 0.65
N LEU A 267 -11.40 37.03 -0.27
CA LEU A 267 -10.65 37.08 -1.52
C LEU A 267 -9.89 38.40 -1.59
N PHE A 268 -8.59 38.32 -1.86
CA PHE A 268 -7.84 39.48 -2.36
C PHE A 268 -8.16 39.64 -3.85
N GLY A 269 -9.22 40.38 -4.16
CA GLY A 269 -9.75 40.50 -5.52
C GLY A 269 -8.77 41.18 -6.46
N GLU A 270 -8.55 40.60 -7.64
CA GLU A 270 -7.77 41.19 -8.73
C GLU A 270 -8.75 41.92 -9.66
N VAL A 271 -9.00 43.22 -9.38
CA VAL A 271 -10.18 43.95 -9.90
C VAL A 271 -9.93 44.69 -11.21
N ALA A 272 -8.66 44.98 -11.53
CA ALA A 272 -8.28 45.62 -12.78
C ALA A 272 -6.85 45.25 -13.17
N ALA A 273 -6.54 45.33 -14.46
CA ALA A 273 -5.21 45.02 -14.97
C ALA A 273 -4.91 45.76 -16.28
N VAL A 274 -3.62 45.86 -16.61
CA VAL A 274 -3.11 46.33 -17.90
C VAL A 274 -2.00 45.41 -18.38
N THR A 275 -1.90 45.20 -19.69
CA THR A 275 -0.82 44.43 -20.34
C THR A 275 -0.54 44.99 -21.74
N GLY A 276 0.55 44.57 -22.38
CA GLY A 276 0.88 44.99 -23.74
C GLY A 276 -0.09 44.44 -24.80
N SER A 277 -0.28 45.18 -25.88
CA SER A 277 -1.10 44.78 -27.03
C SER A 277 -0.33 44.07 -28.14
N GLN A 278 1.00 43.88 -28.01
CA GLN A 278 1.80 43.21 -29.03
C GLN A 278 1.25 41.81 -29.37
N GLU A 279 1.47 41.39 -30.61
CA GLU A 279 1.12 40.04 -31.07
C GLU A 279 1.93 38.98 -30.31
N ASP A 280 3.23 39.21 -30.12
CA ASP A 280 4.07 38.34 -29.31
C ASP A 280 3.77 38.55 -27.82
N LYS A 281 3.04 37.57 -27.24
CA LYS A 281 2.68 37.57 -25.82
C LYS A 281 3.88 37.37 -24.89
N SER A 282 5.02 36.89 -25.38
CA SER A 282 6.26 36.79 -24.61
C SER A 282 6.92 38.15 -24.38
N GLU A 283 6.71 39.11 -25.28
CA GLU A 283 7.15 40.50 -25.15
C GLU A 283 6.11 41.34 -24.42
N ALA A 284 4.83 41.25 -24.82
CA ALA A 284 3.73 42.03 -24.25
C ALA A 284 3.60 41.90 -22.72
N ARG A 285 3.92 40.71 -22.19
CA ARG A 285 3.85 40.42 -20.75
C ARG A 285 4.81 41.23 -19.90
N HIS A 286 5.82 41.89 -20.47
CA HIS A 286 6.79 42.69 -19.71
C HIS A 286 6.18 43.98 -19.12
N LEU A 287 5.06 44.46 -19.67
CA LEU A 287 4.31 45.62 -19.18
C LEU A 287 3.24 45.28 -18.13
N THR A 288 2.91 43.99 -17.97
CA THR A 288 1.73 43.59 -17.19
C THR A 288 1.74 44.10 -15.74
N CYS A 289 0.64 44.74 -15.34
CA CYS A 289 0.35 45.18 -13.98
C CYS A 289 -1.09 44.81 -13.60
N ILE A 290 -1.30 44.22 -12.42
CA ILE A 290 -2.61 43.83 -11.89
C ILE A 290 -2.83 44.56 -10.57
N LEU A 291 -4.00 45.20 -10.42
CA LEU A 291 -4.46 45.84 -9.18
C LEU A 291 -5.21 44.82 -8.34
N ARG A 292 -4.75 44.63 -7.10
CA ARG A 292 -5.33 43.71 -6.13
C ARG A 292 -5.82 44.49 -4.91
N GLU A 293 -7.02 44.18 -4.43
CA GLU A 293 -7.57 44.82 -3.23
C GLU A 293 -6.73 44.52 -1.99
N SER A 294 -6.53 45.53 -1.13
CA SER A 294 -6.02 45.32 0.23
C SER A 294 -7.15 44.96 1.19
N LEU A 295 -6.92 43.95 2.03
CA LEU A 295 -7.88 43.52 3.06
C LEU A 295 -7.56 44.08 4.45
N GLU A 296 -6.49 44.89 4.60
CA GLU A 296 -6.04 45.40 5.89
C GLU A 296 -7.08 46.27 6.60
N ALA A 297 -7.74 47.18 5.87
CA ALA A 297 -8.80 48.02 6.44
C ALA A 297 -10.00 47.20 6.94
N LYS A 298 -10.36 46.15 6.19
CA LYS A 298 -11.43 45.20 6.58
C LYS A 298 -11.02 44.43 7.85
N ALA A 299 -9.79 43.93 7.91
CA ALA A 299 -9.27 43.22 9.06
C ALA A 299 -9.22 44.13 10.31
N GLN A 300 -8.76 45.38 10.17
CA GLN A 300 -8.72 46.35 11.26
C GLN A 300 -10.12 46.64 11.82
N LYS A 301 -11.13 46.82 10.96
CA LYS A 301 -12.52 47.02 11.37
C LYS A 301 -13.08 45.84 12.18
N ASN A 302 -12.60 44.63 11.90
CA ASN A 302 -13.04 43.41 12.57
C ASN A 302 -12.17 43.02 13.79
N ASP A 303 -11.20 43.84 14.18
CA ASP A 303 -10.18 43.50 15.19
C ASP A 303 -9.41 42.20 14.87
N GLU A 304 -9.13 42.02 13.58
CA GLU A 304 -8.39 40.89 13.02
C GLU A 304 -6.98 41.32 12.56
N ALA A 305 -6.06 40.35 12.54
CA ALA A 305 -4.77 40.45 11.90
C ALA A 305 -4.72 39.45 10.73
N LEU A 306 -4.14 39.88 9.61
CA LEU A 306 -3.90 39.05 8.44
C LEU A 306 -2.47 38.53 8.51
N VAL A 307 -2.32 37.21 8.62
CA VAL A 307 -0.99 36.58 8.73
C VAL A 307 -0.83 35.54 7.65
N LEU A 308 0.24 35.66 6.86
CA LEU A 308 0.55 34.69 5.82
C LEU A 308 0.79 33.31 6.43
N VAL A 309 0.15 32.28 5.92
CA VAL A 309 0.29 30.92 6.46
C VAL A 309 1.74 30.43 6.38
N SER A 310 2.45 30.72 5.29
CA SER A 310 3.89 30.37 5.20
C SER A 310 4.71 31.06 6.28
N ALA A 311 4.38 32.28 6.69
CA ALA A 311 5.09 32.98 7.77
C ALA A 311 4.85 32.31 9.13
N LEU A 312 3.67 31.72 9.38
CA LEU A 312 3.40 30.96 10.61
C LEU A 312 4.30 29.73 10.75
N MET A 313 4.67 29.11 9.63
CA MET A 313 5.53 27.92 9.58
C MET A 313 7.01 28.25 9.80
N GLU A 314 7.41 29.50 9.55
CA GLU A 314 8.80 29.95 9.67
C GLU A 314 9.21 30.17 11.13
N LYS A 315 10.52 30.20 11.36
CA LYS A 315 11.12 30.49 12.66
C LYS A 315 11.75 31.89 12.64
N PRO A 316 11.69 32.65 13.75
CA PRO A 316 12.50 33.86 13.87
C PRO A 316 13.97 33.53 13.64
N LEU A 317 14.75 34.53 13.24
CA LEU A 317 16.19 34.36 13.05
C LEU A 317 16.83 33.82 14.35
N ARG A 318 17.49 32.66 14.27
CA ARG A 318 18.07 31.91 15.41
C ARG A 318 17.06 31.34 16.43
N GLY A 319 15.76 31.44 16.16
CA GLY A 319 14.71 30.83 16.95
C GLY A 319 14.58 29.33 16.65
N GLN A 320 14.24 28.55 17.68
CA GLN A 320 13.93 27.12 17.51
C GLN A 320 12.43 26.86 17.31
N LYS A 321 11.59 27.80 17.75
CA LYS A 321 10.13 27.78 17.65
C LYS A 321 9.66 28.53 16.42
N THR A 322 8.61 28.01 15.80
CA THR A 322 7.88 28.64 14.70
C THR A 322 7.10 29.85 15.18
N TYR A 323 6.72 30.75 14.26
CA TYR A 323 5.83 31.86 14.59
C TYR A 323 4.46 31.38 15.04
N ALA A 324 3.96 30.23 14.56
CA ALA A 324 2.77 29.60 15.11
C ALA A 324 2.94 29.28 16.62
N GLU A 325 4.02 28.58 16.99
CA GLU A 325 4.30 28.28 18.40
C GLU A 325 4.42 29.54 19.26
N ILE A 326 5.03 30.61 18.73
CA ILE A 326 5.23 31.86 19.47
C ILE A 326 3.91 32.63 19.63
N LEU A 327 3.16 32.81 18.53
CA LEU A 327 1.95 33.64 18.53
C LEU A 327 0.85 33.01 19.39
N PHE A 328 0.70 31.69 19.32
CA PHE A 328 -0.35 30.94 20.03
C PHE A 328 0.13 30.29 21.33
N ASP A 329 1.35 30.58 21.78
CA ASP A 329 1.94 30.06 23.03
C ASP A 329 1.94 28.53 23.16
N LEU A 330 2.20 27.82 22.06
CA LEU A 330 2.18 26.35 22.01
C LEU A 330 3.48 25.79 22.61
N LYS A 331 3.41 25.13 23.77
CA LYS A 331 4.58 24.63 24.52
C LYS A 331 4.72 23.12 24.45
N THR A 332 3.60 22.41 24.38
CA THR A 332 3.54 20.95 24.46
C THR A 332 3.03 20.35 23.15
N THR A 333 3.33 19.07 22.92
CA THR A 333 2.79 18.33 21.77
C THR A 333 1.26 18.26 21.77
N ALA A 334 0.63 18.21 22.95
CA ALA A 334 -0.84 18.19 23.08
C ALA A 334 -1.46 19.53 22.62
N GLU A 335 -0.95 20.66 23.09
CA GLU A 335 -1.41 22.00 22.67
C GLU A 335 -1.21 22.21 21.17
N LYS A 336 -0.07 21.75 20.62
CA LYS A 336 0.18 21.79 19.18
C LYS A 336 -0.85 20.98 18.39
N LYS A 337 -1.19 19.76 18.84
CA LYS A 337 -2.20 18.91 18.20
C LYS A 337 -3.57 19.58 18.23
N GLU A 338 -4.00 20.11 19.38
CA GLU A 338 -5.29 20.79 19.54
C GLU A 338 -5.42 22.04 18.65
N TRP A 339 -4.38 22.90 18.65
CA TRP A 339 -4.34 24.06 17.77
C TRP A 339 -4.35 23.66 16.31
N PHE A 340 -3.55 22.67 15.93
CA PHE A 340 -3.48 22.18 14.55
C PHE A 340 -4.82 21.59 14.08
N THR A 341 -5.50 20.79 14.91
CA THR A 341 -6.85 20.29 14.62
C THR A 341 -7.82 21.45 14.37
N SER A 342 -7.81 22.47 15.22
CA SER A 342 -8.66 23.66 15.07
C SER A 342 -8.33 24.44 13.79
N TYR A 343 -7.04 24.59 13.47
CA TYR A 343 -6.55 25.21 12.24
C TYR A 343 -7.04 24.48 10.99
N ILE A 344 -6.81 23.16 10.89
CA ILE A 344 -7.19 22.39 9.70
C ILE A 344 -8.70 22.23 9.57
N LYS A 345 -9.45 22.16 10.68
CA LYS A 345 -10.92 22.08 10.65
C LYS A 345 -11.52 23.32 10.00
N CYS A 346 -11.04 24.50 10.41
CA CYS A 346 -11.45 25.76 9.77
C CYS A 346 -10.99 25.82 8.31
N LEU A 347 -9.75 25.43 8.02
CA LEU A 347 -9.17 25.48 6.69
C LEU A 347 -9.88 24.54 5.70
N PHE A 348 -10.16 23.29 6.09
CA PHE A 348 -10.87 22.32 5.25
C PHE A 348 -12.31 22.72 5.02
N ARG A 349 -13.02 23.16 6.06
CA ARG A 349 -14.41 23.64 5.93
C ARG A 349 -14.52 24.74 4.88
N LEU A 350 -13.59 25.70 4.88
CA LEU A 350 -13.64 26.83 3.96
C LEU A 350 -13.01 26.51 2.59
N GLY A 351 -11.87 25.83 2.59
CA GLY A 351 -11.08 25.58 1.39
C GLY A 351 -11.60 24.48 0.48
N LEU A 352 -12.35 23.52 1.03
CA LEU A 352 -12.97 22.43 0.24
C LEU A 352 -14.40 22.77 -0.21
N ASP A 353 -15.02 23.81 0.36
CA ASP A 353 -16.41 24.19 0.04
C ASP A 353 -16.60 24.57 -1.45
N PRO A 354 -15.78 25.46 -2.06
CA PRO A 354 -15.85 25.73 -3.49
C PRO A 354 -15.61 24.50 -4.36
N LEU A 355 -14.78 23.57 -3.88
CA LEU A 355 -14.48 22.34 -4.61
C LEU A 355 -15.68 21.38 -4.59
N LEU A 356 -16.27 21.18 -3.41
CA LEU A 356 -17.39 20.28 -3.17
C LEU A 356 -18.66 20.74 -3.90
N HIS A 357 -18.94 22.04 -3.87
CA HIS A 357 -20.21 22.58 -4.34
C HIS A 357 -20.14 23.13 -5.76
N HIS A 358 -18.97 23.60 -6.22
CA HIS A 358 -18.83 24.29 -7.49
C HIS A 358 -17.77 23.68 -8.43
N GLY A 359 -17.05 22.65 -8.01
CA GLY A 359 -15.96 22.07 -8.80
C GLY A 359 -14.80 23.06 -9.01
N VAL A 360 -14.61 24.00 -8.08
CA VAL A 360 -13.57 25.04 -8.14
C VAL A 360 -12.45 24.71 -7.16
N GLY A 361 -11.26 24.45 -7.69
CA GLY A 361 -10.06 24.16 -6.91
C GLY A 361 -9.18 25.39 -6.75
N CYS A 362 -9.16 25.97 -5.55
CA CYS A 362 -8.24 27.04 -5.20
C CYS A 362 -6.83 26.50 -4.89
N GLU A 363 -5.79 27.23 -5.29
CA GLU A 363 -4.40 26.87 -5.00
C GLU A 363 -3.99 27.31 -3.58
N LEU A 364 -4.56 26.66 -2.56
CA LEU A 364 -4.41 26.99 -1.13
C LEU A 364 -3.07 26.54 -0.52
N HIS A 365 -1.96 26.73 -1.24
CA HIS A 365 -0.63 26.55 -0.65
C HIS A 365 -0.33 27.68 0.35
N ALA A 366 0.68 27.46 1.21
CA ALA A 366 0.97 28.35 2.34
C ALA A 366 1.23 29.82 1.95
N GLN A 367 1.82 30.08 0.77
CA GLN A 367 2.03 31.45 0.26
C GLN A 367 0.77 32.11 -0.34
N ASN A 368 -0.25 31.35 -0.74
CA ASN A 368 -1.51 31.91 -1.30
C ASN A 368 -2.64 31.97 -0.26
N THR A 369 -2.36 31.50 0.95
CA THR A 369 -3.33 31.41 2.05
C THR A 369 -2.93 32.37 3.16
N VAL A 370 -3.85 33.23 3.57
CA VAL A 370 -3.67 34.20 4.67
C VAL A 370 -4.65 33.85 5.79
N ALA A 371 -4.14 33.56 6.98
CA ALA A 371 -4.95 33.31 8.16
C ALA A 371 -5.50 34.62 8.72
N ARG A 372 -6.80 34.63 9.04
CA ARG A 372 -7.48 35.72 9.74
C ARG A 372 -7.50 35.40 11.23
N ILE A 373 -6.79 36.18 12.04
CA ILE A 373 -6.60 35.90 13.47
C ILE A 373 -7.19 37.06 14.29
N CYS A 374 -8.09 36.77 15.23
CA CYS A 374 -8.59 37.76 16.17
C CYS A 374 -7.44 38.28 17.06
N ARG A 375 -7.27 39.60 17.17
CA ARG A 375 -6.15 40.20 17.92
C ARG A 375 -6.26 39.95 19.43
N GLN A 376 -7.49 39.99 19.97
CA GLN A 376 -7.74 39.76 21.40
C GLN A 376 -7.66 38.28 21.79
N SER A 377 -8.46 37.41 21.17
CA SER A 377 -8.56 36.00 21.57
C SER A 377 -7.49 35.10 20.96
N LYS A 378 -6.75 35.59 19.95
CA LYS A 378 -5.84 34.79 19.14
C LYS A 378 -6.51 33.58 18.47
N THR A 379 -7.82 33.60 18.25
CA THR A 379 -8.51 32.51 17.53
C THR A 379 -8.48 32.75 16.02
N ILE A 380 -8.37 31.67 15.24
CA ILE A 380 -8.51 31.72 13.78
C ILE A 380 -9.99 31.93 13.45
N LYS A 381 -10.30 33.05 12.78
CA LYS A 381 -11.66 33.43 12.39
C LYS A 381 -12.02 32.95 10.97
N GLY A 382 -11.03 32.73 10.13
CA GLY A 382 -11.20 32.28 8.75
C GLY A 382 -9.89 32.41 7.97
N PHE A 383 -10.01 32.40 6.65
CA PHE A 383 -8.87 32.52 5.74
C PHE A 383 -9.16 33.51 4.62
N ALA A 384 -8.11 33.97 3.96
CA ALA A 384 -8.20 34.74 2.74
C ALA A 384 -7.30 34.14 1.66
N VAL A 385 -7.79 34.09 0.43
CA VAL A 385 -7.09 33.53 -0.74
C VAL A 385 -6.59 34.66 -1.61
N ARG A 386 -5.39 34.49 -2.15
CA ARG A 386 -4.79 35.39 -3.14
C ARG A 386 -4.18 34.60 -4.29
N ASP A 387 -3.99 35.30 -5.41
CA ASP A 387 -3.47 34.77 -6.68
C ASP A 387 -4.43 33.80 -7.38
N LEU A 388 -5.17 34.34 -8.35
CA LEU A 388 -6.21 33.60 -9.06
C LEU A 388 -5.69 32.83 -10.29
N ALA A 389 -4.45 33.09 -10.71
CA ALA A 389 -3.84 32.42 -11.86
C ALA A 389 -3.63 30.90 -11.65
N GLY A 390 -3.63 30.44 -10.40
CA GLY A 390 -3.47 29.04 -10.04
C GLY A 390 -4.77 28.24 -9.88
N VAL A 391 -5.93 28.91 -9.96
CA VAL A 391 -7.24 28.28 -9.77
C VAL A 391 -7.54 27.33 -10.93
N LYS A 392 -8.12 26.16 -10.63
CA LYS A 392 -8.60 25.21 -11.65
C LYS A 392 -10.12 25.07 -11.55
N LEU A 393 -10.81 25.13 -12.68
CA LEU A 393 -12.27 25.10 -12.75
C LEU A 393 -12.76 23.84 -13.47
N HIS A 394 -13.73 23.14 -12.89
CA HIS A 394 -14.44 22.07 -13.59
C HIS A 394 -15.61 22.67 -14.38
N THR A 395 -15.38 22.89 -15.68
CA THR A 395 -16.30 23.61 -16.58
C THR A 395 -17.72 23.01 -16.57
N PRO A 396 -17.91 21.67 -16.69
CA PRO A 396 -19.24 21.08 -16.71
C PRO A 396 -20.06 21.30 -15.43
N THR A 397 -19.41 21.54 -14.28
CA THR A 397 -20.15 21.82 -13.03
C THR A 397 -20.62 23.26 -12.96
N LEU A 398 -19.77 24.20 -13.37
CA LEU A 398 -20.11 25.62 -13.40
C LEU A 398 -21.20 25.92 -14.44
N GLU A 399 -21.13 25.33 -15.63
CA GLU A 399 -22.14 25.49 -16.68
C GLU A 399 -23.52 24.99 -16.24
N ARG A 400 -23.58 23.82 -15.57
CA ARG A 400 -24.83 23.28 -14.99
C ARG A 400 -25.44 24.20 -13.92
N GLN A 401 -24.62 25.04 -13.30
CA GLN A 401 -25.06 26.03 -12.29
C GLN A 401 -25.38 27.40 -12.91
N GLY A 402 -25.29 27.52 -14.24
CA GLY A 402 -25.60 28.76 -14.96
C GLY A 402 -24.46 29.78 -14.99
N PHE A 403 -23.23 29.39 -14.65
CA PHE A 403 -22.06 30.25 -14.85
C PHE A 403 -21.55 30.09 -16.29
N SER A 404 -21.53 31.19 -17.04
CA SER A 404 -20.89 31.27 -18.36
C SER A 404 -19.52 31.93 -18.17
N ILE A 405 -18.43 31.18 -18.36
CA ILE A 405 -17.07 31.68 -18.10
C ILE A 405 -16.14 31.25 -19.23
N ASP A 406 -15.64 32.22 -19.99
CA ASP A 406 -14.65 32.01 -21.05
C ASP A 406 -13.25 32.32 -20.53
N VAL A 407 -12.74 31.48 -19.63
CA VAL A 407 -11.40 31.64 -19.06
C VAL A 407 -10.40 30.69 -19.70
N ALA A 408 -9.78 31.19 -20.78
CA ALA A 408 -8.74 30.49 -21.52
C ALA A 408 -7.68 29.87 -20.58
N GLY A 409 -7.57 28.54 -20.60
CA GLY A 409 -6.53 27.76 -19.92
C GLY A 409 -6.82 27.33 -18.47
N LEU A 410 -7.87 27.83 -17.82
CA LEU A 410 -8.20 27.48 -16.42
C LEU A 410 -9.23 26.34 -16.30
N GLY A 411 -10.12 26.20 -17.29
CA GLY A 411 -11.13 25.14 -17.34
C GLY A 411 -10.54 23.73 -17.55
N THR A 412 -11.30 22.72 -17.13
CA THR A 412 -11.10 21.29 -17.45
C THR A 412 -12.43 20.55 -17.37
N ASP A 413 -12.57 19.48 -18.15
CA ASP A 413 -13.70 18.56 -18.10
C ASP A 413 -13.45 17.37 -17.15
N ASP A 414 -12.24 17.29 -16.58
CA ASP A 414 -11.83 16.25 -15.65
C ASP A 414 -11.74 16.79 -14.22
N LEU A 415 -12.71 16.41 -13.39
CA LEU A 415 -12.77 16.80 -11.99
C LEU A 415 -11.56 16.29 -11.19
N HIS A 416 -10.96 15.15 -11.57
CA HIS A 416 -9.77 14.62 -10.88
C HIS A 416 -8.56 15.53 -11.04
N GLN A 417 -8.42 16.25 -12.15
CA GLN A 417 -7.36 17.26 -12.30
C GLN A 417 -7.51 18.42 -11.32
N VAL A 418 -8.76 18.82 -11.01
CA VAL A 418 -9.05 19.82 -9.98
C VAL A 418 -8.71 19.27 -8.60
N TRP A 419 -9.07 18.01 -8.33
CA TRP A 419 -8.75 17.31 -7.07
C TRP A 419 -7.24 17.17 -6.87
N ASN A 420 -6.47 16.80 -7.90
CA ASN A 420 -5.01 16.72 -7.85
C ASN A 420 -4.38 18.07 -7.50
N ARG A 421 -4.86 19.16 -8.11
CA ARG A 421 -4.39 20.53 -7.81
C ARG A 421 -4.62 20.89 -6.34
N VAL A 422 -5.82 20.64 -5.83
CA VAL A 422 -6.17 20.94 -4.43
C VAL A 422 -5.40 20.03 -3.48
N HIS A 423 -5.31 18.72 -3.75
CA HIS A 423 -4.52 17.80 -2.93
C HIS A 423 -3.06 18.26 -2.78
N HIS A 424 -2.41 18.62 -3.89
CA HIS A 424 -1.04 19.12 -3.86
C HIS A 424 -0.91 20.46 -3.12
N ALA A 425 -1.79 21.44 -3.40
CA ALA A 425 -1.68 22.77 -2.82
C ALA A 425 -2.07 22.80 -1.33
N LEU A 426 -3.22 22.22 -0.99
CA LEU A 426 -3.81 22.25 0.35
C LEU A 426 -3.23 21.16 1.26
N LEU A 427 -3.21 19.89 0.84
CA LEU A 427 -2.81 18.80 1.72
C LEU A 427 -1.30 18.65 1.80
N GLN A 428 -0.59 18.61 0.68
CA GLN A 428 0.86 18.44 0.68
C GLN A 428 1.60 19.74 1.05
N ASN A 429 1.30 20.86 0.39
CA ASN A 429 2.08 22.11 0.53
C ASN A 429 1.64 23.04 1.67
N ASN A 430 0.45 22.87 2.23
CA ASN A 430 -0.01 23.67 3.36
C ASN A 430 -0.09 22.83 4.63
N VAL A 431 -1.00 21.84 4.67
CA VAL A 431 -1.21 21.02 5.86
C VAL A 431 0.03 20.18 6.20
N GLY A 432 0.63 19.51 5.22
CA GLY A 432 1.84 18.70 5.41
C GLY A 432 3.03 19.51 5.93
N TYR A 433 3.27 20.70 5.37
CA TYR A 433 4.35 21.57 5.88
C TYR A 433 4.03 22.17 7.25
N MET A 434 2.76 22.44 7.59
CA MET A 434 2.40 22.88 8.94
C MET A 434 2.66 21.77 9.97
N LEU A 435 2.28 20.52 9.65
CA LEU A 435 2.60 19.35 10.48
C LEU A 435 4.11 19.22 10.70
N TYR A 436 4.88 19.31 9.63
CA TYR A 436 6.33 19.25 9.66
C TYR A 436 6.93 20.39 10.51
N ALA A 437 6.49 21.63 10.29
CA ALA A 437 6.99 22.81 10.99
C ALA A 437 6.73 22.75 12.50
N LEU A 438 5.58 22.22 12.92
CA LEU A 438 5.23 22.03 14.33
C LEU A 438 5.91 20.81 14.98
N GLY A 439 6.55 19.94 14.19
CA GLY A 439 7.12 18.67 14.65
C GLY A 439 6.07 17.61 14.97
N LEU A 440 4.90 17.66 14.31
CA LEU A 440 3.78 16.74 14.51
C LEU A 440 3.75 15.59 13.48
N GLU A 441 4.50 15.71 12.38
CA GLU A 441 4.51 14.71 11.30
C GLU A 441 5.05 13.34 11.76
N GLY A 442 6.06 13.32 12.65
CA GLY A 442 6.63 12.10 13.23
C GLY A 442 5.93 11.60 14.52
N ALA A 443 4.86 12.27 14.95
CA ALA A 443 4.05 11.78 16.08
C ALA A 443 2.96 10.84 15.56
N GLU A 444 2.61 9.78 16.32
CA GLU A 444 1.64 8.72 15.92
C GLU A 444 0.27 9.24 15.43
N ASP A 445 -0.07 10.51 15.68
CA ASP A 445 -1.40 11.07 15.42
C ASP A 445 -1.49 12.15 14.33
N GLY A 446 -0.39 12.68 13.78
CA GLY A 446 -0.42 13.88 12.93
C GLY A 446 -1.32 13.74 11.70
N TRP A 447 -0.99 12.79 10.82
CA TRP A 447 -1.81 12.48 9.64
C TRP A 447 -3.13 11.79 9.98
N ARG A 448 -3.23 11.13 11.16
CA ARG A 448 -4.50 10.57 11.65
C ARG A 448 -5.51 11.68 11.94
N ILE A 449 -5.08 12.79 12.56
CA ILE A 449 -5.89 13.98 12.79
C ILE A 449 -6.37 14.57 11.45
N VAL A 450 -5.47 14.64 10.45
CA VAL A 450 -5.82 15.12 9.11
C VAL A 450 -6.90 14.26 8.48
N ARG A 451 -6.71 12.93 8.44
CA ARG A 451 -7.72 12.00 7.88
C ARG A 451 -9.05 12.09 8.60
N SER A 452 -9.04 12.11 9.93
CA SER A 452 -10.27 12.17 10.74
C SER A 452 -11.04 13.46 10.47
N THR A 453 -10.34 14.59 10.36
CA THR A 453 -10.95 15.88 10.06
C THR A 453 -11.44 15.95 8.61
N LEU A 454 -10.70 15.37 7.65
CA LEU A 454 -11.13 15.27 6.25
C LEU A 454 -12.40 14.42 6.12
N SER A 455 -12.45 13.23 6.74
CA SER A 455 -13.65 12.39 6.78
C SER A 455 -14.82 13.13 7.41
N GLU A 456 -14.62 13.80 8.56
CA GLU A 456 -15.65 14.62 9.19
C GLU A 456 -16.23 15.66 8.21
N ILE A 457 -15.39 16.39 7.48
CA ILE A 457 -15.86 17.45 6.56
C ILE A 457 -16.48 16.87 5.28
N LEU A 458 -15.87 15.84 4.69
CA LEU A 458 -16.24 15.33 3.36
C LEU A 458 -17.39 14.32 3.41
N GLU A 459 -17.52 13.55 4.49
CA GLU A 459 -18.55 12.50 4.59
C GLU A 459 -19.82 12.98 5.31
N THR A 460 -19.82 14.21 5.83
CA THR A 460 -21.01 14.83 6.43
C THR A 460 -22.12 15.01 5.38
N GLY A 461 -23.36 14.65 5.74
CA GLY A 461 -24.55 14.90 4.92
C GLY A 461 -24.83 13.89 3.79
N LYS A 462 -24.12 12.76 3.74
CA LYS A 462 -24.28 11.71 2.70
C LYS A 462 -24.06 12.20 1.25
N SER A 463 -23.29 13.28 1.03
CA SER A 463 -22.92 13.71 -0.32
C SER A 463 -22.10 12.61 -1.03
N PRO A 464 -22.57 12.04 -2.16
CA PRO A 464 -21.81 11.03 -2.90
C PRO A 464 -20.43 11.54 -3.34
N VAL A 465 -20.37 12.80 -3.79
CA VAL A 465 -19.14 13.47 -4.23
C VAL A 465 -18.13 13.63 -3.08
N GLY A 466 -18.61 13.95 -1.88
CA GLY A 466 -17.74 14.08 -0.71
C GLY A 466 -17.07 12.76 -0.31
N LYS A 467 -17.84 11.66 -0.31
CA LYS A 467 -17.30 10.31 -0.07
C LYS A 467 -16.29 9.87 -1.13
N GLU A 468 -16.58 10.16 -2.40
CA GLU A 468 -15.67 9.88 -3.51
C GLU A 468 -14.38 10.68 -3.39
N MET A 469 -14.48 11.97 -3.09
CA MET A 469 -13.33 12.85 -2.88
C MET A 469 -12.47 12.41 -1.68
N TYR A 470 -13.08 11.99 -0.56
CA TYR A 470 -12.34 11.46 0.58
C TYR A 470 -11.54 10.23 0.18
N ARG A 471 -12.20 9.24 -0.46
CA ARG A 471 -11.53 8.04 -1.00
C ARG A 471 -10.38 8.40 -1.94
N TYR A 472 -10.59 9.39 -2.81
CA TYR A 472 -9.57 9.85 -3.74
C TYR A 472 -8.36 10.50 -3.03
N PHE A 473 -8.59 11.38 -2.06
CA PHE A 473 -7.53 12.03 -1.28
C PHE A 473 -6.77 11.08 -0.35
N THR A 474 -7.33 9.91 -0.02
CA THR A 474 -6.69 8.89 0.82
C THR A 474 -6.11 7.72 0.05
N ARG A 475 -6.03 7.79 -1.29
CA ARG A 475 -5.39 6.76 -2.13
C ARG A 475 -3.93 6.53 -1.72
N GLU A 476 -3.44 5.31 -1.94
CA GLU A 476 -2.07 4.91 -1.59
C GLU A 476 -0.98 5.70 -2.32
N THR A 477 -1.27 6.18 -3.53
CA THR A 477 -0.42 7.07 -4.33
C THR A 477 -1.20 8.28 -4.80
N MET A 478 -0.49 9.38 -5.01
CA MET A 478 -1.03 10.61 -5.58
C MET A 478 -0.02 11.25 -6.55
N PRO A 479 -0.49 12.00 -7.57
CA PRO A 479 0.38 12.81 -8.41
C PRO A 479 1.17 13.83 -7.60
N PHE A 480 2.48 13.86 -7.83
CA PHE A 480 3.42 14.81 -7.25
C PHE A 480 4.11 15.60 -8.33
N LYS A 481 4.22 16.91 -8.13
CA LYS A 481 4.82 17.85 -9.08
C LYS A 481 6.35 17.80 -8.97
N SER A 482 7.00 17.32 -10.02
CA SER A 482 8.44 17.08 -10.07
C SER A 482 9.23 18.30 -10.55
N PHE A 483 9.53 19.25 -9.65
CA PHE A 483 10.16 20.53 -9.99
C PHE A 483 11.55 20.41 -10.63
N MET A 484 12.41 19.51 -10.14
CA MET A 484 13.75 19.29 -10.70
C MET A 484 13.64 18.67 -12.08
N SER A 485 12.76 17.68 -12.24
CA SER A 485 12.44 17.06 -13.54
C SER A 485 11.86 18.06 -14.53
N MET A 486 10.99 18.97 -14.09
CA MET A 486 10.48 20.08 -14.92
C MET A 486 11.62 21.02 -15.34
N ARG A 487 12.54 21.35 -14.42
CA ARG A 487 13.68 22.24 -14.71
C ARG A 487 14.65 21.61 -15.71
N MET A 488 14.94 20.32 -15.56
CA MET A 488 15.77 19.56 -16.50
C MET A 488 15.07 19.36 -17.85
N GLY A 489 13.78 19.02 -17.86
CA GLY A 489 12.99 18.77 -19.07
C GLY A 489 12.77 20.00 -19.96
N ALA A 490 12.88 21.21 -19.39
CA ALA A 490 12.86 22.47 -20.14
C ALA A 490 13.99 22.57 -21.20
N SER A 491 15.04 21.75 -21.09
CA SER A 491 16.09 21.63 -22.11
C SER A 491 15.60 21.03 -23.44
N PHE A 492 14.56 20.18 -23.42
CA PHE A 492 14.11 19.43 -24.59
C PHE A 492 12.83 19.99 -25.24
N LYS A 493 12.11 20.88 -24.54
CA LYS A 493 10.86 21.48 -25.00
C LYS A 493 10.95 22.98 -24.73
N ASN A 494 10.61 23.83 -25.71
CA ASN A 494 10.55 25.30 -25.58
C ASN A 494 9.50 25.81 -24.54
N SER A 495 8.98 24.94 -23.67
CA SER A 495 8.03 25.23 -22.60
C SER A 495 8.26 24.33 -21.39
N MET A 496 8.17 24.88 -20.17
CA MET A 496 8.12 24.10 -18.92
C MET A 496 6.75 23.42 -18.76
N ALA A 497 6.54 22.32 -19.48
CA ALA A 497 5.37 21.48 -19.24
C ALA A 497 5.39 20.94 -17.80
N ILE A 498 4.22 20.81 -17.19
CA ILE A 498 4.09 20.18 -15.87
C ILE A 498 4.50 18.70 -16.01
N VAL A 499 5.42 18.26 -15.16
CA VAL A 499 5.80 16.85 -15.03
C VAL A 499 5.30 16.37 -13.67
N GLU A 500 4.43 15.38 -13.71
CA GLU A 500 3.89 14.73 -12.52
C GLU A 500 4.34 13.28 -12.45
N LYS A 501 4.55 12.79 -11.23
CA LYS A 501 4.87 11.40 -10.94
C LYS A 501 3.96 10.89 -9.83
N GLU A 502 3.43 9.68 -9.97
CA GLU A 502 2.72 9.01 -8.87
C GLU A 502 3.73 8.64 -7.77
N ILE A 503 3.52 9.17 -6.57
CA ILE A 503 4.32 8.84 -5.39
C ILE A 503 3.41 8.38 -4.24
N PRO A 504 3.93 7.65 -3.24
CA PRO A 504 3.17 7.33 -2.04
C PRO A 504 2.52 8.56 -1.40
N SER A 505 1.21 8.48 -1.12
CA SER A 505 0.48 9.59 -0.53
C SER A 505 0.78 9.73 0.96
N VAL A 506 1.10 10.95 1.39
CA VAL A 506 1.27 11.29 2.82
C VAL A 506 -0.03 11.17 3.62
N VAL A 507 -1.19 11.19 2.95
CA VAL A 507 -2.51 11.15 3.60
C VAL A 507 -2.97 9.71 3.82
N ALA A 508 -2.51 8.75 3.00
CA ALA A 508 -2.94 7.37 3.04
C ALA A 508 -2.73 6.74 4.44
N LYS A 509 -3.71 5.96 4.90
CA LYS A 509 -3.52 5.04 6.03
C LYS A 509 -3.14 3.70 5.44
N ARG A 510 -1.85 3.36 5.41
CA ARG A 510 -1.42 1.99 5.11
C ARG A 510 -1.61 1.15 6.36
N SER A 511 -2.28 0.02 6.22
CA SER A 511 -2.30 -0.98 7.29
C SER A 511 -0.86 -1.45 7.53
N PRO A 512 -0.40 -1.56 8.78
CA PRO A 512 0.90 -2.18 9.06
C PRO A 512 0.87 -3.70 8.82
N TRP A 513 -0.32 -4.25 8.59
CA TRP A 513 -0.56 -5.68 8.43
C TRP A 513 -0.44 -6.13 6.98
N LEU A 514 -0.06 -7.39 6.79
CA LEU A 514 0.21 -8.02 5.49
C LEU A 514 1.33 -7.33 4.68
N LEU A 515 2.18 -6.56 5.36
CA LEU A 515 3.42 -6.03 4.83
C LEU A 515 4.52 -7.08 4.97
N GLN A 516 5.31 -7.25 3.91
CA GLN A 516 6.55 -8.01 4.00
C GLN A 516 7.61 -7.14 4.67
N ILE A 517 8.37 -7.69 5.62
CA ILE A 517 9.33 -6.92 6.40
C ILE A 517 10.74 -7.50 6.34
N SER A 518 11.75 -6.62 6.30
CA SER A 518 13.12 -6.97 6.66
C SER A 518 13.18 -7.08 8.18
N LEU A 519 13.30 -8.31 8.67
CA LEU A 519 13.12 -8.60 10.07
C LEU A 519 14.33 -8.18 10.92
N GLY A 520 15.54 -8.16 10.34
CA GLY A 520 16.74 -7.59 10.93
C GLY A 520 16.73 -6.05 11.00
N ALA A 521 16.06 -5.38 10.05
CA ALA A 521 15.95 -3.92 9.99
C ALA A 521 14.76 -3.37 10.81
N THR A 522 13.71 -4.16 11.02
CA THR A 522 12.49 -3.71 11.69
C THR A 522 12.65 -3.73 13.22
N GLN A 523 12.68 -2.53 13.83
CA GLN A 523 12.78 -2.39 15.29
C GLN A 523 11.42 -2.29 15.99
N ASN A 524 10.43 -1.71 15.33
CA ASN A 524 9.07 -1.52 15.86
C ASN A 524 8.05 -1.99 14.81
N PRO A 525 7.15 -2.95 15.12
CA PRO A 525 6.15 -3.43 14.16
C PRO A 525 5.14 -2.38 13.71
N GLN A 526 4.95 -1.28 14.46
CA GLN A 526 4.11 -0.16 14.03
C GLN A 526 4.77 0.70 12.93
N ASN A 527 6.09 0.55 12.76
CA ASN A 527 6.89 1.21 11.74
C ASN A 527 7.75 0.14 11.03
N PRO A 528 7.13 -0.74 10.22
CA PRO A 528 7.83 -1.87 9.58
C PRO A 528 8.75 -1.41 8.44
N VAL A 529 9.97 -1.96 8.38
CA VAL A 529 10.91 -1.67 7.29
C VAL A 529 10.74 -2.74 6.20
N LEU A 530 10.37 -2.31 4.99
CA LEU A 530 10.14 -3.21 3.87
C LEU A 530 11.47 -3.67 3.25
N PRO A 531 11.60 -4.90 2.73
CA PRO A 531 12.86 -5.41 2.17
C PRO A 531 13.45 -4.51 1.07
N GLN A 532 12.61 -4.00 0.16
CA GLN A 532 13.03 -3.13 -0.93
C GLN A 532 13.61 -1.79 -0.47
N GLN A 533 13.29 -1.37 0.76
CA GLN A 533 13.85 -0.15 1.34
C GLN A 533 15.26 -0.37 1.89
N VAL A 534 15.68 -1.62 2.13
CA VAL A 534 16.98 -1.94 2.73
C VAL A 534 18.04 -2.09 1.64
N HIS A 535 19.32 -1.84 1.95
CA HIS A 535 20.42 -2.08 1.03
C HIS A 535 20.55 -3.57 0.64
N PRO A 536 20.88 -3.92 -0.63
CA PRO A 536 20.94 -5.32 -1.09
C PRO A 536 21.84 -6.24 -0.25
N GLN A 537 22.99 -5.75 0.23
CA GLN A 537 23.89 -6.57 1.06
C GLN A 537 23.24 -7.08 2.35
N PHE A 538 22.36 -6.27 2.96
CA PHE A 538 21.61 -6.70 4.15
C PHE A 538 20.58 -7.77 3.80
N ARG A 539 19.84 -7.61 2.70
CA ARG A 539 18.89 -8.64 2.23
C ARG A 539 19.57 -9.96 1.88
N ILE A 540 20.71 -9.90 1.22
CA ILE A 540 21.54 -11.08 0.92
C ILE A 540 21.96 -11.76 2.23
N HIS A 541 22.39 -10.99 3.22
CA HIS A 541 22.76 -11.53 4.53
C HIS A 541 21.58 -12.16 5.28
N GLU A 542 20.39 -11.54 5.26
CA GLU A 542 19.16 -12.11 5.82
C GLU A 542 18.81 -13.45 5.13
N ASN A 543 18.92 -13.50 3.81
CA ASN A 543 18.72 -14.71 3.03
C ASN A 543 19.71 -15.82 3.39
N GLU A 544 21.00 -15.52 3.37
CA GLU A 544 22.07 -16.49 3.71
C GLU A 544 21.90 -17.03 5.12
N THR A 545 21.54 -16.17 6.07
CA THR A 545 21.31 -16.56 7.47
C THR A 545 20.13 -17.53 7.60
N LEU A 546 18.99 -17.23 6.97
CA LEU A 546 17.83 -18.13 7.01
C LEU A 546 18.12 -19.46 6.31
N GLN A 547 18.73 -19.42 5.12
CA GLN A 547 19.05 -20.62 4.34
C GLN A 547 20.05 -21.51 5.07
N LYS A 548 21.08 -20.92 5.71
CA LYS A 548 22.05 -21.64 6.54
C LYS A 548 21.36 -22.36 7.70
N ARG A 549 20.50 -21.67 8.44
CA ARG A 549 19.74 -22.27 9.56
C ARG A 549 18.80 -23.36 9.10
N LEU A 550 18.08 -23.14 8.00
CA LEU A 550 17.22 -24.15 7.43
C LEU A 550 18.03 -25.40 7.08
N ALA A 551 19.21 -25.24 6.48
CA ALA A 551 20.09 -26.36 6.15
C ALA A 551 20.63 -27.07 7.40
N GLU A 552 21.01 -26.32 8.44
CA GLU A 552 21.45 -26.87 9.73
C GLU A 552 20.35 -27.68 10.42
N ASN A 553 19.11 -27.20 10.41
CA ASN A 553 17.96 -27.88 11.03
C ASN A 553 17.54 -29.16 10.27
N VAL A 554 17.83 -29.24 8.97
CA VAL A 554 17.46 -30.40 8.13
C VAL A 554 18.57 -31.45 8.04
N ARG A 555 19.85 -31.01 8.06
CA ARG A 555 21.03 -31.86 7.83
C ARG A 555 21.12 -33.12 8.73
N PRO A 556 20.70 -33.10 10.02
CA PRO A 556 20.68 -34.31 10.84
C PRO A 556 19.75 -35.41 10.31
N TYR A 557 18.73 -35.04 9.52
CA TYR A 557 17.60 -35.90 9.22
C TYR A 557 17.51 -36.37 7.75
N GLY A 558 18.20 -35.69 6.84
CA GLY A 558 18.17 -36.08 5.43
C GLY A 558 18.61 -34.97 4.50
N ALA A 559 18.20 -35.09 3.24
CA ALA A 559 18.53 -34.14 2.20
C ALA A 559 17.64 -32.89 2.26
N PHE A 560 18.22 -31.76 1.84
CA PHE A 560 17.52 -30.49 1.81
C PHE A 560 16.42 -30.49 0.73
N PRO A 561 15.14 -30.21 1.06
CA PRO A 561 14.07 -30.25 0.08
C PRO A 561 14.27 -29.21 -1.03
N GLY A 562 14.03 -29.58 -2.29
CA GLY A 562 14.06 -28.62 -3.41
C GLY A 562 13.05 -27.46 -3.27
N ALA A 563 11.97 -27.66 -2.50
CA ALA A 563 10.97 -26.64 -2.17
C ALA A 563 11.55 -25.47 -1.36
N ALA A 564 12.63 -25.68 -0.60
CA ALA A 564 13.30 -24.64 0.17
C ALA A 564 13.93 -23.52 -0.68
N LYS A 565 14.20 -23.80 -1.96
CA LYS A 565 14.65 -22.77 -2.92
C LYS A 565 13.62 -21.65 -3.15
N ARG A 566 12.35 -21.87 -2.76
CA ARG A 566 11.26 -20.90 -2.92
C ARG A 566 10.86 -20.20 -1.62
N LEU A 567 11.55 -20.46 -0.50
CA LEU A 567 11.28 -19.76 0.76
C LEU A 567 11.91 -18.36 0.73
N ASN A 568 11.08 -17.34 0.84
CA ASN A 568 11.51 -15.96 0.99
C ASN A 568 12.00 -15.71 2.41
N PRO A 569 13.14 -15.01 2.60
CA PRO A 569 13.66 -14.72 3.93
C PRO A 569 12.90 -13.65 4.70
N HIS A 570 12.07 -12.86 4.02
CA HIS A 570 11.34 -11.75 4.60
C HIS A 570 9.89 -12.17 4.90
N PRO A 571 9.47 -12.27 6.17
CA PRO A 571 8.14 -12.71 6.54
C PRO A 571 7.08 -11.60 6.39
N ALA A 572 5.82 -12.00 6.36
CA ALA A 572 4.67 -11.10 6.44
C ALA A 572 4.35 -10.74 7.91
N LEU A 573 4.12 -9.46 8.20
CA LEU A 573 3.71 -8.98 9.51
C LEU A 573 2.18 -9.07 9.67
N LEU A 574 1.73 -9.75 10.72
CA LEU A 574 0.31 -9.93 11.05
C LEU A 574 -0.02 -9.41 12.46
N PRO A 575 -1.27 -8.99 12.72
CA PRO A 575 -1.70 -8.72 14.08
C PRO A 575 -1.94 -10.05 14.80
N ARG A 576 -1.62 -10.11 16.11
CA ARG A 576 -1.88 -11.31 16.92
C ARG A 576 -3.36 -11.73 16.92
N GLN A 577 -4.25 -10.75 16.83
CA GLN A 577 -5.69 -10.96 16.74
C GLN A 577 -6.09 -11.80 15.51
N PHE A 578 -5.37 -11.70 14.38
CA PHE A 578 -5.64 -12.51 13.19
C PHE A 578 -5.43 -14.02 13.45
N ILE A 579 -4.38 -14.38 14.21
CA ILE A 579 -4.11 -15.77 14.58
C ILE A 579 -5.19 -16.29 15.54
N LYS A 580 -5.64 -15.45 16.48
CA LYS A 580 -6.71 -15.80 17.42
C LYS A 580 -8.05 -16.03 16.71
N GLU A 581 -8.36 -15.24 15.69
CA GLU A 581 -9.57 -15.42 14.88
C GLU A 581 -9.54 -16.72 14.07
N LEU A 582 -8.38 -17.12 13.55
CA LEU A 582 -8.19 -18.44 12.92
C LEU A 582 -8.40 -19.59 13.92
N GLU A 583 -7.91 -19.45 15.16
CA GLU A 583 -8.10 -20.44 16.22
C GLU A 583 -9.58 -20.61 16.59
N ILE A 584 -10.30 -19.50 16.83
CA ILE A 584 -11.75 -19.49 17.12
C ILE A 584 -12.54 -20.09 15.96
N PHE A 585 -12.18 -19.71 14.72
CA PHE A 585 -12.80 -20.29 13.53
C PHE A 585 -12.57 -21.80 13.45
N ASN A 586 -11.35 -22.27 13.70
CA ASN A 586 -11.04 -23.69 13.62
C ASN A 586 -11.77 -24.50 14.70
N GLU A 587 -11.92 -23.96 15.91
CA GLU A 587 -12.71 -24.60 16.96
C GLU A 587 -14.17 -24.84 16.49
N ALA A 588 -14.81 -23.80 15.95
CA ALA A 588 -16.17 -23.92 15.40
C ALA A 588 -16.23 -24.91 14.23
N LEU A 589 -15.22 -24.89 13.35
CA LEU A 589 -15.12 -25.79 12.20
C LEU A 589 -15.01 -27.26 12.66
N ALA A 590 -14.13 -27.53 13.63
CA ALA A 590 -13.92 -28.87 14.17
C ALA A 590 -15.19 -29.42 14.83
N ILE A 591 -15.88 -28.61 15.64
CA ILE A 591 -17.16 -28.99 16.26
C ILE A 591 -18.21 -29.34 15.19
N SER A 592 -18.30 -28.53 14.14
CA SER A 592 -19.25 -28.75 13.04
C SER A 592 -18.94 -30.05 12.29
N LEU A 593 -17.67 -30.27 11.93
CA LEU A 593 -17.24 -31.48 11.25
C LEU A 593 -17.49 -32.73 12.10
N ASN A 594 -17.18 -32.68 13.41
CA ASN A 594 -17.42 -33.79 14.33
C ASN A 594 -18.89 -34.22 14.30
N ASN A 595 -19.80 -33.26 14.41
CA ASN A 595 -21.22 -33.57 14.42
C ASN A 595 -21.73 -34.06 13.06
N ILE A 596 -21.41 -33.35 11.97
CA ILE A 596 -21.93 -33.65 10.63
C ILE A 596 -21.43 -35.02 10.14
N ILE A 597 -20.15 -35.32 10.33
CA ILE A 597 -19.54 -36.55 9.83
C ILE A 597 -20.02 -37.78 10.63
N GLU A 598 -20.18 -37.67 11.95
CA GLU A 598 -20.65 -38.81 12.76
C GLU A 598 -22.11 -39.17 12.49
N ARG A 599 -22.94 -38.21 12.07
CA ARG A 599 -24.33 -38.48 11.71
C ARG A 599 -24.57 -38.66 10.21
N TRP A 600 -23.51 -38.79 9.42
CA TRP A 600 -23.57 -38.77 7.95
C TRP A 600 -24.59 -39.76 7.38
N TRP A 601 -24.65 -40.98 7.91
CA TRP A 601 -25.55 -42.03 7.44
C TRP A 601 -26.82 -42.20 8.29
N THR A 602 -26.78 -41.77 9.55
CA THR A 602 -27.83 -42.02 10.55
C THR A 602 -28.91 -40.94 10.55
N ASP A 603 -28.58 -39.69 10.22
CA ASP A 603 -29.54 -38.59 10.16
C ASP A 603 -30.37 -38.61 8.87
N LYS A 604 -31.57 -39.17 8.97
CA LYS A 604 -32.51 -39.27 7.84
C LYS A 604 -33.19 -37.95 7.48
N GLU A 605 -33.26 -37.00 8.39
CA GLU A 605 -33.86 -35.69 8.13
C GLU A 605 -32.89 -34.79 7.36
N ALA A 606 -31.63 -34.73 7.80
CA ALA A 606 -30.60 -33.96 7.12
C ALA A 606 -30.21 -34.56 5.76
N ASN A 607 -30.30 -35.89 5.63
CA ASN A 607 -30.08 -36.66 4.40
C ASN A 607 -28.79 -36.25 3.66
N LEU A 608 -27.70 -36.15 4.42
CA LEU A 608 -26.39 -35.63 3.98
C LEU A 608 -25.82 -36.35 2.73
N PRO A 609 -25.92 -37.70 2.59
CA PRO A 609 -25.38 -38.39 1.42
C PRO A 609 -26.07 -37.99 0.12
N SER A 610 -27.37 -37.65 0.16
CA SER A 610 -28.10 -37.20 -1.02
C SER A 610 -27.73 -35.78 -1.47
N ARG A 611 -27.28 -34.94 -0.52
CA ARG A 611 -26.87 -33.55 -0.76
C ARG A 611 -25.44 -33.46 -1.27
N MET A 612 -24.60 -34.42 -0.88
CA MET A 612 -23.21 -34.54 -1.32
C MET A 612 -22.94 -36.00 -1.74
N PRO A 613 -23.41 -36.43 -2.91
CA PRO A 613 -23.23 -37.80 -3.36
C PRO A 613 -21.76 -38.11 -3.59
N LEU A 614 -21.38 -39.33 -3.21
CA LEU A 614 -20.02 -39.86 -3.34
C LEU A 614 -19.99 -40.93 -4.43
N GLU A 615 -18.80 -41.21 -4.95
CA GLU A 615 -18.58 -42.33 -5.87
C GLU A 615 -18.94 -43.66 -5.18
N PRO A 616 -19.55 -44.65 -5.87
CA PRO A 616 -20.09 -45.85 -5.23
C PRO A 616 -19.07 -46.62 -4.37
N HIS A 617 -17.83 -46.72 -4.82
CA HIS A 617 -16.76 -47.41 -4.09
C HIS A 617 -16.28 -46.62 -2.85
N VAL A 618 -16.35 -45.28 -2.88
CA VAL A 618 -16.06 -44.42 -1.72
C VAL A 618 -17.21 -44.52 -0.71
N GLU A 619 -18.45 -44.49 -1.18
CA GLU A 619 -19.64 -44.68 -0.35
C GLU A 619 -19.63 -46.04 0.35
N GLU A 620 -19.35 -47.13 -0.38
CA GLU A 620 -19.25 -48.47 0.19
C GLU A 620 -18.18 -48.54 1.31
N LEU A 621 -17.01 -47.95 1.07
CA LEU A 621 -15.95 -47.87 2.07
C LEU A 621 -16.41 -47.09 3.31
N LEU A 622 -17.04 -45.93 3.13
CA LEU A 622 -17.44 -45.07 4.25
C LEU A 622 -18.62 -45.63 5.04
N GLN A 623 -19.55 -46.35 4.40
CA GLN A 623 -20.59 -47.11 5.09
C GLN A 623 -19.98 -48.26 5.90
N TRP A 624 -18.95 -48.91 5.36
CA TRP A 624 -18.20 -49.90 6.12
C TRP A 624 -17.47 -49.27 7.31
N VAL A 625 -16.83 -48.10 7.14
CA VAL A 625 -16.18 -47.36 8.23
C VAL A 625 -17.20 -46.96 9.32
N ASP A 626 -18.37 -46.47 8.94
CA ASP A 626 -19.45 -46.12 9.88
C ASP A 626 -19.92 -47.31 10.72
N LYS A 627 -20.12 -48.46 10.05
CA LYS A 627 -20.44 -49.71 10.72
C LYS A 627 -19.29 -50.18 11.61
N ALA A 628 -18.05 -50.12 11.13
CA ALA A 628 -16.87 -50.50 11.90
C ALA A 628 -16.68 -49.61 13.14
N THR A 629 -17.01 -48.32 13.07
CA THR A 629 -17.05 -47.44 14.24
C THR A 629 -18.15 -47.84 15.22
N THR A 630 -19.34 -48.16 14.72
CA THR A 630 -20.47 -48.62 15.56
C THR A 630 -20.16 -49.95 16.27
N ASP A 631 -19.48 -50.85 15.57
CA ASP A 631 -19.07 -52.17 16.08
C ASP A 631 -17.83 -52.09 17.01
N GLY A 632 -17.24 -50.90 17.19
CA GLY A 632 -16.08 -50.67 18.07
C GLY A 632 -14.72 -51.02 17.46
N ILE A 633 -14.68 -51.39 16.18
CA ILE A 633 -13.47 -51.77 15.42
C ILE A 633 -12.64 -50.52 15.10
N MET A 634 -13.30 -49.42 14.75
CA MET A 634 -12.67 -48.12 14.44
C MET A 634 -13.07 -47.05 15.45
N PRO A 635 -12.21 -46.06 15.73
CA PRO A 635 -12.55 -44.98 16.65
C PRO A 635 -13.63 -44.03 16.09
N SER A 636 -14.25 -43.25 16.98
CA SER A 636 -15.09 -42.11 16.62
C SER A 636 -14.30 -41.06 15.84
N TYR A 637 -14.99 -40.26 15.03
CA TYR A 637 -14.32 -39.24 14.23
C TYR A 637 -13.73 -38.12 15.11
N GLN A 638 -14.47 -37.74 16.16
CA GLN A 638 -13.98 -36.78 17.13
C GLN A 638 -12.67 -37.25 17.79
N GLY A 639 -11.63 -36.43 17.65
CA GLY A 639 -10.29 -36.67 18.20
C GLY A 639 -9.37 -37.49 17.29
N HIS A 640 -9.86 -37.99 16.16
CA HIS A 640 -9.11 -38.83 15.22
C HIS A 640 -9.14 -38.29 13.79
N GLN A 641 -9.50 -37.02 13.59
CA GLN A 641 -9.66 -36.41 12.26
C GLN A 641 -8.35 -36.42 11.44
N GLY A 642 -7.20 -36.62 12.08
CA GLY A 642 -5.89 -36.53 11.47
C GLY A 642 -5.48 -35.08 11.21
N ASN A 643 -4.67 -34.87 10.18
CA ASN A 643 -4.22 -33.55 9.77
C ASN A 643 -5.14 -32.96 8.69
N LEU A 644 -5.83 -31.88 9.03
CA LEU A 644 -6.58 -31.03 8.11
C LEU A 644 -5.81 -29.73 7.89
N ARG A 645 -5.77 -29.29 6.63
CA ARG A 645 -5.07 -28.08 6.21
C ARG A 645 -6.00 -27.16 5.40
N PRO A 646 -6.77 -26.29 6.06
CA PRO A 646 -7.62 -25.31 5.38
C PRO A 646 -6.80 -24.22 4.68
N ASP A 647 -7.20 -23.88 3.46
CA ASP A 647 -6.57 -22.83 2.65
C ASP A 647 -7.38 -21.52 2.77
N ILE A 648 -6.69 -20.42 3.04
CA ILE A 648 -7.28 -19.12 3.34
C ILE A 648 -6.94 -18.07 2.27
N LEU A 649 -7.93 -17.26 1.91
CA LEU A 649 -7.86 -16.11 1.01
C LEU A 649 -8.01 -14.81 1.79
N LEU A 650 -7.42 -13.73 1.27
CA LEU A 650 -7.46 -12.39 1.87
C LEU A 650 -8.30 -11.45 0.98
N PRO A 651 -9.61 -11.29 1.26
CA PRO A 651 -10.46 -10.37 0.50
C PRO A 651 -10.09 -8.91 0.79
N VAL A 652 -10.38 -8.02 -0.17
CA VAL A 652 -10.30 -6.57 0.05
C VAL A 652 -11.33 -6.15 1.10
N THR A 653 -10.88 -5.41 2.12
CA THR A 653 -11.73 -4.92 3.23
C THR A 653 -11.30 -3.51 3.65
N ASP A 654 -12.27 -2.71 4.09
CA ASP A 654 -12.04 -1.39 4.70
C ASP A 654 -11.65 -1.51 6.19
N ARG A 655 -11.63 -2.72 6.75
CA ARG A 655 -11.26 -2.97 8.16
C ARG A 655 -9.76 -2.79 8.37
N GLU A 656 -9.42 -2.35 9.59
CA GLU A 656 -8.02 -2.17 10.00
C GLU A 656 -7.29 -3.51 10.14
N ILE A 657 -7.95 -4.50 10.74
CA ILE A 657 -7.44 -5.88 10.84
C ILE A 657 -7.83 -6.63 9.57
N PRO A 658 -6.89 -7.34 8.92
CA PRO A 658 -7.19 -8.12 7.73
C PRO A 658 -8.23 -9.21 8.01
N GLU A 659 -9.14 -9.42 7.07
CA GLU A 659 -10.06 -10.57 7.11
C GLU A 659 -9.50 -11.76 6.33
N PHE A 660 -9.99 -12.96 6.64
CA PHE A 660 -9.73 -14.16 5.84
C PHE A 660 -11.02 -14.86 5.41
N ARG A 661 -10.92 -15.66 4.35
CA ARG A 661 -11.97 -16.58 3.90
C ARG A 661 -11.41 -17.97 3.60
N VAL A 662 -12.00 -19.02 4.14
CA VAL A 662 -11.64 -20.41 3.83
C VAL A 662 -12.30 -20.84 2.54
N CYS A 663 -11.49 -21.27 1.58
CA CYS A 663 -11.96 -21.66 0.25
C CYS A 663 -11.99 -23.17 0.03
N GLU A 664 -11.21 -23.94 0.79
CA GLU A 664 -11.17 -25.41 0.79
C GLU A 664 -10.50 -25.96 2.06
N ILE A 665 -10.71 -27.24 2.34
CA ILE A 665 -10.05 -28.00 3.41
C ILE A 665 -9.26 -29.14 2.77
N ASN A 666 -7.95 -29.20 3.00
CA ASN A 666 -7.12 -30.30 2.49
C ASN A 666 -6.92 -31.36 3.58
N GLY A 667 -7.46 -32.56 3.39
CA GLY A 667 -7.35 -33.68 4.34
C GLY A 667 -6.78 -34.97 3.75
N ARG A 668 -6.44 -34.97 2.45
CA ARG A 668 -6.03 -36.17 1.71
C ARG A 668 -4.75 -36.81 2.23
N PHE A 669 -3.72 -36.00 2.44
CA PHE A 669 -2.40 -36.49 2.82
C PHE A 669 -2.10 -36.14 4.29
N PRO A 670 -1.70 -37.11 5.12
CA PRO A 670 -1.57 -36.93 6.57
C PRO A 670 -0.45 -35.96 6.98
N ILE A 671 0.57 -35.80 6.14
CA ILE A 671 1.69 -34.91 6.45
C ILE A 671 1.44 -33.49 5.94
N SER A 672 0.91 -33.34 4.72
CA SER A 672 0.58 -32.04 4.10
C SER A 672 1.65 -30.93 4.24
N PHE A 673 2.94 -31.29 4.23
CA PHE A 673 4.11 -30.41 4.46
C PHE A 673 4.26 -29.82 5.89
N LEU A 674 3.53 -30.32 6.89
CA LEU A 674 3.58 -29.86 8.28
C LEU A 674 5.02 -29.82 8.85
N HIS A 675 5.79 -30.90 8.68
CA HIS A 675 7.18 -30.99 9.14
C HIS A 675 8.08 -29.91 8.53
N TYR A 676 7.92 -29.64 7.23
CA TYR A 676 8.72 -28.62 6.54
C TYR A 676 8.38 -27.21 7.05
N VAL A 677 7.10 -26.93 7.28
CA VAL A 677 6.65 -25.68 7.88
C VAL A 677 7.23 -25.50 9.28
N ALA A 678 7.25 -26.57 10.09
CA ALA A 678 7.88 -26.54 11.41
C ALA A 678 9.37 -26.18 11.31
N THR A 679 10.14 -26.85 10.46
CA THR A 679 11.56 -26.55 10.24
C THR A 679 11.80 -25.13 9.73
N ALA A 680 10.91 -24.61 8.87
CA ALA A 680 10.98 -23.23 8.38
C ALA A 680 10.74 -22.20 9.49
N TYR A 681 9.75 -22.43 10.36
CA TYR A 681 9.52 -21.59 11.54
C TYR A 681 10.62 -21.73 12.60
N GLU A 682 11.27 -22.89 12.71
CA GLU A 682 12.45 -23.07 13.58
C GLU A 682 13.64 -22.25 13.07
N ALA A 683 13.89 -22.27 11.75
CA ALA A 683 14.93 -21.45 11.14
C ALA A 683 14.65 -19.95 11.32
N LEU A 684 13.38 -19.53 11.18
CA LEU A 684 12.94 -18.17 11.46
C LEU A 684 13.12 -17.82 12.95
N ALA A 685 12.69 -18.67 13.87
CA ALA A 685 12.83 -18.41 15.31
C ALA A 685 14.30 -18.28 15.74
N GLY A 686 15.20 -19.05 15.11
CA GLY A 686 16.62 -19.05 15.41
C GLY A 686 17.37 -17.82 14.90
N SER A 687 16.94 -17.21 13.79
CA SER A 687 17.55 -15.99 13.26
C SER A 687 17.46 -14.89 14.33
N THR A 688 18.59 -14.39 14.82
CA THR A 688 18.62 -13.47 15.97
C THR A 688 18.06 -12.11 15.55
N TRP A 689 16.86 -11.76 16.02
CA TRP A 689 16.14 -10.56 15.64
C TRP A 689 16.42 -9.39 16.58
N ASN A 690 16.54 -8.18 16.03
CA ASN A 690 16.90 -6.97 16.78
C ASN A 690 15.78 -6.38 17.67
N THR A 691 14.63 -7.07 17.86
CA THR A 691 13.50 -6.54 18.63
C THR A 691 12.71 -7.61 19.41
N PRO A 692 12.38 -7.36 20.70
CA PRO A 692 11.51 -8.24 21.49
C PRO A 692 10.00 -8.04 21.20
N LEU A 693 9.63 -7.22 20.20
CA LEU A 693 8.25 -6.86 19.89
C LEU A 693 7.61 -7.70 18.78
N ILE A 694 8.39 -8.58 18.15
CA ILE A 694 7.97 -9.41 17.02
C ILE A 694 8.37 -10.86 17.32
N GLU A 695 7.46 -11.80 17.06
CA GLU A 695 7.72 -13.23 17.17
C GLU A 695 7.19 -13.99 15.96
N PRO A 696 7.69 -15.20 15.66
CA PRO A 696 7.08 -16.09 14.67
C PRO A 696 5.58 -16.26 14.91
N ALA A 697 4.77 -16.19 13.85
CA ALA A 697 3.31 -16.35 13.96
C ALA A 697 2.88 -17.76 14.44
N THR A 698 3.78 -18.73 14.33
CA THR A 698 3.56 -20.12 14.71
C THR A 698 4.74 -20.66 15.50
N SER A 699 4.44 -21.38 16.59
CA SER A 699 5.45 -22.14 17.33
C SER A 699 5.82 -23.42 16.57
N TYR A 700 7.08 -23.51 16.15
CA TYR A 700 7.59 -24.72 15.49
C TYR A 700 7.52 -25.96 16.38
N LYS A 701 7.63 -25.80 17.71
CA LYS A 701 7.52 -26.89 18.69
C LYS A 701 6.13 -27.50 18.69
N ILE A 702 5.09 -26.66 18.66
CA ILE A 702 3.69 -27.13 18.59
C ILE A 702 3.46 -27.91 17.30
N LEU A 703 3.98 -27.43 16.16
CA LEU A 703 3.87 -28.17 14.89
C LEU A 703 4.60 -29.51 14.93
N GLN A 704 5.81 -29.57 15.49
CA GLN A 704 6.58 -30.80 15.65
C GLN A 704 5.88 -31.79 16.57
N GLU A 705 5.42 -31.36 17.74
CA GLU A 705 4.68 -32.21 18.69
C GLU A 705 3.39 -32.74 18.08
N SER A 706 2.62 -31.88 17.41
CA SER A 706 1.36 -32.25 16.77
C SER A 706 1.55 -33.22 15.60
N LEU A 707 2.71 -33.23 14.94
CA LEU A 707 3.05 -34.26 13.96
C LEU A 707 3.13 -35.65 14.61
N PHE A 708 3.68 -35.74 15.83
CA PHE A 708 3.78 -37.02 16.54
C PHE A 708 2.46 -37.41 17.21
N ASP A 709 1.57 -36.46 17.52
CA ASP A 709 0.19 -36.77 17.96
C ASP A 709 -0.61 -37.56 16.90
N LEU A 710 -0.18 -37.55 15.63
CA LEU A 710 -0.81 -38.32 14.55
C LEU A 710 -0.43 -39.81 14.56
N PHE A 711 0.73 -40.17 15.13
CA PHE A 711 1.32 -41.50 14.99
C PHE A 711 1.62 -42.12 16.34
N ASP A 712 1.54 -43.45 16.42
CA ASP A 712 2.00 -44.18 17.60
C ASP A 712 3.52 -44.34 17.54
N SER A 713 4.24 -43.83 18.55
CA SER A 713 5.70 -43.89 18.60
C SER A 713 6.26 -45.29 18.85
N ASN A 714 5.41 -46.27 19.22
CA ASN A 714 5.84 -47.63 19.57
C ASN A 714 5.73 -48.62 18.41
N THR A 715 5.20 -48.20 17.27
CA THR A 715 5.04 -49.06 16.08
C THR A 715 5.60 -48.39 14.83
N PRO A 716 6.10 -49.16 13.83
CA PRO A 716 6.57 -48.59 12.57
C PRO A 716 5.47 -47.86 11.81
N ILE A 717 5.82 -46.79 11.10
CA ILE A 717 4.91 -46.05 10.21
C ILE A 717 5.12 -46.52 8.77
N HIS A 718 4.04 -46.96 8.10
CA HIS A 718 4.07 -47.40 6.71
C HIS A 718 3.44 -46.35 5.80
N PHE A 719 4.26 -45.65 5.01
CA PHE A 719 3.78 -44.72 3.98
C PHE A 719 3.49 -45.46 2.68
N ILE A 720 2.20 -45.68 2.41
CA ILE A 720 1.75 -46.38 1.19
C ILE A 720 1.68 -45.40 0.02
N LYS A 721 2.47 -45.63 -1.04
CA LYS A 721 2.56 -44.75 -2.22
C LYS A 721 2.84 -45.53 -3.51
N GLU A 722 2.33 -45.04 -4.64
CA GLU A 722 2.66 -45.55 -5.98
C GLU A 722 3.65 -44.62 -6.71
N SER A 723 3.43 -43.30 -6.64
CA SER A 723 4.24 -42.32 -7.38
C SER A 723 5.56 -41.92 -6.66
N GLN A 724 6.53 -41.46 -7.45
CA GLN A 724 7.83 -40.96 -6.96
C GLN A 724 7.76 -39.62 -6.19
N THR A 725 6.57 -39.04 -5.97
CA THR A 725 6.45 -37.65 -5.47
C THR A 725 6.85 -37.47 -4.00
N PHE A 726 7.00 -38.55 -3.24
CA PHE A 726 7.44 -38.50 -1.85
C PHE A 726 8.77 -39.26 -1.69
N PRO A 727 9.91 -38.57 -1.66
CA PRO A 727 11.21 -39.24 -1.79
C PRO A 727 11.59 -39.94 -0.47
N SER A 728 12.24 -41.11 -0.57
CA SER A 728 12.59 -41.97 0.58
C SER A 728 13.73 -41.41 1.45
N ASP A 729 14.44 -40.41 0.95
CA ASP A 729 15.44 -39.61 1.66
C ASP A 729 14.86 -38.32 2.29
N SER A 730 13.53 -38.20 2.33
CA SER A 730 12.84 -37.08 2.97
C SER A 730 13.32 -36.90 4.41
N PRO A 731 13.64 -35.67 4.85
CA PRO A 731 14.09 -35.41 6.21
C PRO A 731 13.02 -35.74 7.27
N LEU A 732 11.76 -35.89 6.88
CA LEU A 732 10.73 -36.44 7.78
C LEU A 732 11.12 -37.81 8.34
N PHE A 733 11.72 -38.68 7.51
CA PHE A 733 12.01 -40.07 7.89
C PHE A 733 13.12 -40.11 8.94
N GLY A 734 14.19 -39.34 8.73
CA GLY A 734 15.26 -39.22 9.73
C GLY A 734 14.80 -38.53 11.01
N PHE A 735 13.89 -37.55 10.92
CA PHE A 735 13.34 -36.88 12.10
C PHE A 735 12.48 -37.83 12.95
N ILE A 736 11.65 -38.65 12.32
CA ILE A 736 10.88 -39.68 13.03
C ILE A 736 11.82 -40.76 13.58
N GLU A 737 12.83 -41.19 12.82
CA GLU A 737 13.81 -42.18 13.25
C GLU A 737 14.61 -41.73 14.46
N GLU A 738 15.10 -40.48 14.49
CA GLU A 738 15.80 -39.94 15.66
C GLU A 738 14.90 -39.93 16.91
N ARG A 739 13.63 -39.54 16.76
CA ARG A 739 12.72 -39.40 17.91
C ARG A 739 12.16 -40.72 18.42
N THR A 740 11.95 -41.70 17.54
CA THR A 740 11.27 -42.97 17.88
C THR A 740 12.21 -44.18 17.88
N GLY A 741 13.41 -44.06 17.33
CA GLY A 741 14.31 -45.19 17.06
C GLY A 741 13.86 -46.07 15.89
N MET A 742 12.76 -45.74 15.20
CA MET A 742 12.20 -46.51 14.10
C MET A 742 12.04 -45.67 12.86
N ARG A 743 12.74 -46.04 11.78
CA ARG A 743 12.59 -45.38 10.49
C ARG A 743 11.24 -45.73 9.84
N PRO A 744 10.47 -44.77 9.32
CA PRO A 744 9.27 -45.09 8.53
C PRO A 744 9.58 -45.94 7.29
N ARG A 745 8.62 -46.75 6.85
CA ARG A 745 8.69 -47.59 5.65
C ARG A 745 8.06 -46.88 4.46
N THR A 746 8.67 -46.98 3.29
CA THR A 746 7.96 -46.78 2.02
C THR A 746 7.38 -48.11 1.56
N VAL A 747 6.08 -48.17 1.31
CA VAL A 747 5.40 -49.39 0.85
C VAL A 747 4.68 -49.12 -0.46
N ARG A 748 4.92 -49.94 -1.48
CA ARG A 748 4.12 -49.91 -2.72
C ARG A 748 2.88 -50.80 -2.56
N PRO A 749 1.77 -50.52 -3.26
CA PRO A 749 0.61 -51.38 -3.24
C PRO A 749 0.91 -52.85 -3.59
N ASP A 750 1.81 -53.10 -4.54
CA ASP A 750 2.27 -54.44 -4.93
C ASP A 750 2.99 -55.22 -3.81
N ASP A 751 3.47 -54.51 -2.78
CA ASP A 751 4.19 -55.10 -1.63
C ASP A 751 3.25 -55.39 -0.45
N LEU A 752 1.95 -55.11 -0.56
CA LEU A 752 0.97 -55.39 0.49
C LEU A 752 0.42 -56.81 0.40
N ARG A 753 0.15 -57.43 1.56
CA ARG A 753 -0.46 -58.75 1.68
C ARG A 753 -1.56 -58.72 2.73
N LEU A 754 -2.66 -59.41 2.44
CA LEU A 754 -3.67 -59.74 3.44
C LEU A 754 -3.47 -61.18 3.88
N VAL A 755 -3.26 -61.37 5.18
CA VAL A 755 -3.11 -62.70 5.77
C VAL A 755 -4.37 -63.00 6.59
N PRO A 756 -5.08 -64.11 6.34
CA PRO A 756 -6.21 -64.52 7.16
C PRO A 756 -5.82 -64.66 8.63
N CYS A 757 -6.59 -64.04 9.52
CA CYS A 757 -6.31 -64.00 10.95
C CYS A 757 -7.61 -64.15 11.74
N THR A 758 -7.81 -65.30 12.38
CA THR A 758 -9.04 -65.60 13.15
C THR A 758 -9.18 -64.76 14.42
N SER A 759 -8.08 -64.16 14.91
CA SER A 759 -8.09 -63.22 16.04
C SER A 759 -8.31 -61.76 15.62
N SER A 760 -8.36 -61.46 14.32
CA SER A 760 -8.70 -60.12 13.82
C SER A 760 -10.21 -59.98 13.70
N GLU A 761 -10.75 -58.85 14.14
CA GLU A 761 -12.18 -58.52 14.06
C GLU A 761 -12.69 -58.47 12.61
N THR A 762 -11.80 -58.29 11.64
CA THR A 762 -12.11 -58.29 10.21
C THR A 762 -11.77 -59.60 9.50
N GLY A 763 -11.18 -60.56 10.21
CA GLY A 763 -10.71 -61.85 9.66
C GLY A 763 -9.39 -61.77 8.89
N PHE A 764 -8.78 -60.59 8.77
CA PHE A 764 -7.51 -60.38 8.08
C PHE A 764 -6.57 -59.47 8.90
N THR A 765 -5.28 -59.61 8.66
CA THR A 765 -4.24 -58.68 9.14
C THR A 765 -3.46 -58.17 7.94
N LEU A 766 -3.18 -56.87 7.92
CA LEU A 766 -2.41 -56.21 6.86
C LEU A 766 -0.91 -56.40 7.11
N TYR A 767 -0.21 -56.84 6.07
CA TYR A 767 1.25 -57.00 6.07
C TYR A 767 1.87 -56.30 4.87
N CYS A 768 3.15 -55.96 4.97
CA CYS A 768 3.99 -55.59 3.83
C CYS A 768 5.20 -56.52 3.70
N VAL A 769 5.72 -56.68 2.49
CA VAL A 769 6.93 -57.46 2.22
C VAL A 769 8.14 -56.79 2.90
N TRP A 770 8.74 -57.48 3.86
CA TRP A 770 9.93 -57.02 4.58
C TRP A 770 11.13 -56.95 3.62
N GLY A 771 11.85 -55.83 3.66
CA GLY A 771 13.00 -55.59 2.79
C GLY A 771 12.63 -55.16 1.36
N ALA A 772 11.35 -54.95 1.03
CA ALA A 772 10.96 -54.29 -0.23
C ALA A 772 11.48 -52.84 -0.29
N ASP A 773 11.47 -52.12 0.85
CA ASP A 773 12.12 -50.82 0.99
C ASP A 773 13.65 -50.98 1.02
N PRO A 774 14.39 -50.47 0.01
CA PRO A 774 15.85 -50.60 -0.06
C PRO A 774 16.58 -50.01 1.15
N MET A 775 15.97 -49.02 1.83
CA MET A 775 16.56 -48.35 2.99
C MET A 775 16.49 -49.16 4.28
N ILE A 776 15.66 -50.21 4.33
CA ILE A 776 15.36 -51.00 5.53
C ILE A 776 15.98 -52.42 5.45
N LYS A 777 16.58 -52.79 4.32
CA LYS A 777 17.16 -54.12 4.07
C LYS A 777 18.25 -54.56 5.06
N THR A 778 18.88 -53.63 5.78
CA THR A 778 20.01 -53.89 6.68
C THR A 778 19.69 -53.74 8.16
N THR A 779 18.49 -53.30 8.52
CA THR A 779 18.07 -53.11 9.92
C THR A 779 17.54 -54.39 10.54
N THR A 780 17.87 -54.64 11.82
CA THR A 780 17.29 -55.75 12.59
C THR A 780 15.79 -55.52 12.77
N PRO A 781 14.92 -56.52 12.52
CA PRO A 781 13.48 -56.37 12.69
C PRO A 781 13.15 -56.02 14.14
N THR A 782 12.37 -54.96 14.36
CA THR A 782 11.91 -54.54 15.70
C THR A 782 10.67 -55.30 16.17
N GLN A 783 10.06 -56.13 15.30
CA GLN A 783 8.86 -56.91 15.58
C GLN A 783 8.96 -58.33 15.00
N SER A 784 8.08 -59.23 15.44
CA SER A 784 7.99 -60.60 14.94
C SER A 784 7.56 -60.62 13.47
N LEU A 785 8.49 -60.96 12.59
CA LEU A 785 8.23 -61.17 11.17
C LEU A 785 7.56 -62.52 10.93
N LEU A 786 6.72 -62.59 9.90
CA LEU A 786 6.01 -63.79 9.50
C LEU A 786 6.54 -64.28 8.15
N GLU A 787 6.87 -65.57 8.03
CA GLU A 787 7.29 -66.16 6.76
C GLU A 787 6.12 -66.93 6.13
N ILE A 788 5.70 -66.53 4.91
CA ILE A 788 4.66 -67.19 4.13
C ILE A 788 5.14 -67.27 2.67
N ASP A 789 5.06 -68.45 2.06
CA ASP A 789 5.42 -68.69 0.66
C ASP A 789 6.80 -68.15 0.25
N GLY A 790 7.78 -68.22 1.16
CA GLY A 790 9.14 -67.71 0.97
C GLY A 790 9.28 -66.18 1.02
N GLN A 791 8.20 -65.45 1.33
CA GLN A 791 8.22 -64.02 1.60
C GLN A 791 8.26 -63.78 3.11
N ILE A 792 9.12 -62.85 3.54
CA ILE A 792 9.15 -62.36 4.92
C ILE A 792 8.22 -61.15 4.99
N LEU A 793 7.29 -61.15 5.93
CA LEU A 793 6.22 -60.16 6.06
C LEU A 793 6.32 -59.41 7.39
N GLU A 794 6.21 -58.08 7.34
CA GLU A 794 6.11 -57.18 8.51
C GLU A 794 4.65 -56.74 8.67
N PRO A 795 4.07 -56.81 9.88
CA PRO A 795 2.71 -56.33 10.13
C PRO A 795 2.61 -54.80 9.99
N VAL A 796 1.52 -54.33 9.38
CA VAL A 796 1.23 -52.90 9.17
C VAL A 796 0.24 -52.42 10.23
N HIS A 797 0.74 -51.68 11.23
CA HIS A 797 -0.07 -51.17 12.34
C HIS A 797 -0.64 -49.77 12.08
N GLN A 798 0.08 -48.96 11.32
CA GLN A 798 -0.33 -47.60 11.03
C GLN A 798 0.14 -47.13 9.67
N VAL A 799 -0.75 -46.46 8.95
CA VAL A 799 -0.60 -46.06 7.57
C VAL A 799 -0.61 -44.55 7.44
N GLY A 800 0.44 -44.02 6.80
CA GLY A 800 0.44 -42.69 6.23
C GLY A 800 0.05 -42.75 4.76
N LEU A 801 -1.24 -42.65 4.44
CA LEU A 801 -1.73 -42.83 3.08
C LEU A 801 -1.24 -41.73 2.13
N GLN A 802 -0.61 -42.11 1.02
CA GLN A 802 -0.11 -41.20 -0.03
C GLN A 802 -0.62 -41.57 -1.44
N LEU A 803 -1.66 -42.39 -1.54
CA LEU A 803 -2.28 -42.79 -2.80
C LEU A 803 -3.33 -41.78 -3.29
N TYR A 804 -3.45 -41.64 -4.61
CA TYR A 804 -4.61 -41.02 -5.27
C TYR A 804 -5.84 -41.94 -5.21
N ASP A 805 -7.05 -41.39 -5.41
CA ASP A 805 -8.28 -42.18 -5.21
C ASP A 805 -8.33 -43.35 -6.19
N PHE A 806 -7.99 -43.10 -7.46
CA PHE A 806 -7.91 -44.15 -8.47
C PHE A 806 -6.82 -45.20 -8.18
N GLU A 807 -5.74 -44.84 -7.48
CA GLU A 807 -4.70 -45.79 -7.07
C GLU A 807 -5.20 -46.66 -5.91
N LEU A 808 -5.81 -46.06 -4.90
CA LEU A 808 -6.36 -46.79 -3.74
C LEU A 808 -7.45 -47.78 -4.17
N PHE A 809 -8.41 -47.32 -4.99
CA PHE A 809 -9.55 -48.14 -5.42
C PHE A 809 -9.23 -49.08 -6.59
N SER A 810 -7.99 -49.12 -7.08
CA SER A 810 -7.49 -50.22 -7.91
C SER A 810 -7.20 -51.49 -7.11
N LEU A 811 -7.11 -51.38 -5.77
CA LEU A 811 -6.92 -52.51 -4.86
C LEU A 811 -8.24 -53.20 -4.55
N SER A 812 -8.17 -54.43 -4.04
CA SER A 812 -9.39 -55.16 -3.65
C SER A 812 -10.12 -54.45 -2.50
N PRO A 813 -11.46 -54.53 -2.43
CA PRO A 813 -12.24 -53.91 -1.36
C PRO A 813 -11.74 -54.28 0.04
N GLU A 814 -11.35 -55.54 0.26
CA GLU A 814 -10.79 -56.00 1.53
C GLU A 814 -9.48 -55.28 1.87
N MET A 815 -8.59 -55.09 0.87
CA MET A 815 -7.32 -54.39 1.08
C MET A 815 -7.57 -52.93 1.46
N VAL A 816 -8.49 -52.26 0.75
CA VAL A 816 -8.85 -50.87 1.03
C VAL A 816 -9.42 -50.72 2.43
N ARG A 817 -10.30 -51.62 2.88
CA ARG A 817 -10.84 -51.63 4.25
C ARG A 817 -9.75 -51.80 5.31
N GLN A 818 -8.79 -52.71 5.10
CA GLN A 818 -7.66 -52.88 6.01
C GLN A 818 -6.75 -51.66 6.06
N ILE A 819 -6.43 -51.08 4.90
CA ILE A 819 -5.68 -49.82 4.83
C ILE A 819 -6.42 -48.73 5.60
N ALA A 820 -7.73 -48.59 5.41
CA ALA A 820 -8.57 -47.59 6.05
C ALA A 820 -8.56 -47.70 7.59
N MET A 821 -8.53 -48.92 8.15
CA MET A 821 -8.40 -49.09 9.61
C MET A 821 -7.04 -48.64 10.14
N CYS A 822 -5.97 -48.91 9.42
CA CYS A 822 -4.63 -48.55 9.84
C CYS A 822 -4.31 -47.06 9.56
N CYS A 823 -5.13 -46.36 8.77
CA CYS A 823 -4.86 -44.98 8.38
C CYS A 823 -4.94 -44.00 9.57
N ARG A 824 -3.90 -43.19 9.74
CA ARG A 824 -3.85 -42.14 10.78
C ARG A 824 -4.59 -40.86 10.41
N ASN A 825 -4.76 -40.59 9.11
CA ASN A 825 -5.79 -39.66 8.66
C ASN A 825 -7.07 -40.45 8.45
N ASP A 826 -8.11 -40.11 9.20
CA ASP A 826 -9.41 -40.79 9.12
C ASP A 826 -9.94 -40.80 7.67
N PRO A 827 -10.42 -41.95 7.15
CA PRO A 827 -11.02 -42.02 5.81
C PRO A 827 -12.15 -41.00 5.60
N ARG A 828 -12.91 -40.67 6.64
CA ARG A 828 -13.96 -39.64 6.60
C ARG A 828 -13.34 -38.24 6.38
N SER A 829 -12.16 -37.95 6.93
CA SER A 829 -11.43 -36.72 6.58
C SER A 829 -10.94 -36.72 5.12
N VAL A 830 -10.45 -37.86 4.65
CA VAL A 830 -9.90 -38.01 3.27
C VAL A 830 -10.98 -37.86 2.20
N PHE A 831 -12.19 -38.36 2.45
CA PHE A 831 -13.25 -38.44 1.44
C PHE A 831 -14.43 -37.47 1.66
N ILE A 832 -14.70 -37.06 2.90
CA ILE A 832 -15.78 -36.12 3.23
C ILE A 832 -15.20 -34.73 3.51
N ALA A 833 -14.32 -34.57 4.50
CA ALA A 833 -13.81 -33.24 4.88
C ALA A 833 -12.91 -32.61 3.80
N HIS A 834 -12.21 -33.43 3.02
CA HIS A 834 -11.41 -32.96 1.90
C HIS A 834 -12.24 -32.52 0.68
N ASP A 835 -13.46 -33.05 0.54
CA ASP A 835 -14.35 -32.69 -0.56
C ASP A 835 -14.81 -31.25 -0.39
N LYS A 836 -14.52 -30.39 -1.38
CA LYS A 836 -14.80 -28.95 -1.30
C LYS A 836 -16.28 -28.63 -1.10
N ARG A 837 -17.19 -29.57 -1.41
CA ARG A 837 -18.64 -29.45 -1.16
C ARG A 837 -18.99 -29.47 0.33
N ILE A 838 -18.13 -29.99 1.21
CA ILE A 838 -18.37 -30.00 2.66
C ILE A 838 -18.63 -28.61 3.23
N LEU A 839 -17.99 -27.58 2.66
CA LEU A 839 -18.18 -26.19 3.05
C LEU A 839 -19.64 -25.73 2.87
N ALA A 840 -20.32 -26.19 1.81
CA ALA A 840 -21.74 -25.92 1.62
C ALA A 840 -22.60 -26.66 2.65
N ILE A 841 -22.27 -27.93 2.92
CA ILE A 841 -22.99 -28.73 3.92
C ILE A 841 -22.91 -28.07 5.29
N ILE A 842 -21.71 -27.64 5.72
CA ILE A 842 -21.54 -26.91 7.00
C ILE A 842 -22.44 -25.68 7.03
N LEU A 843 -22.42 -24.84 5.99
CA LEU A 843 -23.24 -23.63 5.93
C LEU A 843 -24.75 -23.91 5.98
N GLN A 844 -25.19 -24.97 5.29
CA GLN A 844 -26.59 -25.39 5.29
C GLN A 844 -27.04 -25.96 6.65
N GLU A 845 -26.12 -26.59 7.40
CA GLU A 845 -26.42 -27.19 8.71
C GLU A 845 -26.35 -26.20 9.88
N LEU A 846 -25.83 -24.97 9.69
CA LEU A 846 -25.58 -24.02 10.79
C LEU A 846 -26.79 -23.79 11.69
N ASP A 847 -27.97 -23.56 11.13
CA ASP A 847 -29.16 -23.26 11.92
C ASP A 847 -29.63 -24.48 12.72
N SER A 848 -29.48 -25.70 12.16
CA SER A 848 -29.73 -26.96 12.86
C SER A 848 -28.72 -27.19 14.00
N LEU A 849 -27.44 -26.92 13.74
CA LEU A 849 -26.38 -27.05 14.75
C LEU A 849 -26.56 -26.07 15.91
N VAL A 850 -27.09 -24.86 15.66
CA VAL A 850 -27.45 -23.91 16.71
C VAL A 850 -28.70 -24.37 17.46
N HIS A 851 -29.72 -24.83 16.74
CA HIS A 851 -30.96 -25.33 17.35
C HIS A 851 -30.72 -26.52 18.29
N THR A 852 -29.83 -27.43 17.89
CA THR A 852 -29.44 -28.61 18.67
C THR A 852 -28.33 -28.33 19.71
N GLN A 853 -27.94 -27.07 19.89
CA GLN A 853 -26.92 -26.61 20.85
C GLN A 853 -25.52 -27.20 20.63
N VAL A 854 -25.24 -27.72 19.43
CA VAL A 854 -23.90 -28.16 19.02
C VAL A 854 -22.98 -26.95 18.82
N LEU A 855 -23.51 -25.88 18.21
CA LEU A 855 -22.83 -24.60 18.07
C LEU A 855 -23.55 -23.50 18.85
N SER A 856 -22.77 -22.56 19.38
CA SER A 856 -23.29 -21.25 19.78
C SER A 856 -23.63 -20.39 18.56
N LEU A 857 -24.49 -19.38 18.75
CA LEU A 857 -24.82 -18.40 17.72
C LEU A 857 -23.56 -17.69 17.19
N THR A 858 -22.62 -17.35 18.07
CA THR A 858 -21.35 -16.70 17.70
C THR A 858 -20.49 -17.61 16.85
N GLN A 859 -20.33 -18.89 17.20
CA GLN A 859 -19.57 -19.85 16.39
C GLN A 859 -20.19 -20.04 15.00
N ALA A 860 -21.52 -20.14 14.91
CA ALA A 860 -22.21 -20.23 13.63
C ALA A 860 -22.04 -18.97 12.77
N GLN A 861 -22.06 -17.77 13.39
CA GLN A 861 -21.75 -16.52 12.70
C GLN A 861 -20.30 -16.49 12.20
N THR A 862 -19.33 -16.90 13.01
CA THR A 862 -17.92 -17.01 12.61
C THR A 862 -17.77 -17.91 11.37
N LEU A 863 -18.41 -19.09 11.35
CA LEU A 863 -18.37 -19.96 10.18
C LEU A 863 -19.05 -19.34 8.95
N ARG A 864 -20.20 -18.69 9.13
CA ARG A 864 -20.95 -18.03 8.06
C ARG A 864 -20.18 -16.87 7.43
N GLU A 865 -19.41 -16.13 8.23
CA GLU A 865 -18.60 -15.01 7.76
C GLU A 865 -17.32 -15.46 7.06
N HIS A 866 -16.68 -16.54 7.54
CA HIS A 866 -15.35 -16.96 7.07
C HIS A 866 -15.36 -18.08 6.03
N ILE A 867 -16.43 -18.88 5.88
CA ILE A 867 -16.51 -19.89 4.81
C ILE A 867 -17.03 -19.23 3.52
N ILE A 868 -16.35 -19.47 2.40
CA ILE A 868 -16.86 -19.03 1.10
C ILE A 868 -18.10 -19.86 0.73
N PRO A 869 -19.24 -19.22 0.39
CA PRO A 869 -20.42 -19.95 -0.06
C PRO A 869 -20.13 -20.85 -1.24
N THR A 870 -20.42 -22.15 -1.08
CA THR A 870 -20.20 -23.17 -2.11
C THR A 870 -21.54 -23.60 -2.69
N VAL A 871 -21.65 -23.61 -4.02
CA VAL A 871 -22.82 -24.08 -4.75
C VAL A 871 -22.56 -25.53 -5.20
N ILE A 872 -23.40 -26.45 -4.72
CA ILE A 872 -23.36 -27.86 -5.11
C ILE A 872 -24.27 -28.07 -6.33
N PRO A 873 -23.82 -28.75 -7.41
CA PRO A 873 -24.68 -29.15 -8.51
C PRO A 873 -25.98 -29.84 -8.09
N GLY A 874 -27.07 -29.60 -8.84
CA GLY A 874 -28.39 -30.19 -8.57
C GLY A 874 -29.24 -29.52 -7.48
N THR A 875 -28.64 -28.66 -6.64
CA THR A 875 -29.34 -27.89 -5.59
C THR A 875 -30.24 -26.77 -6.16
N ALA A 876 -31.09 -26.18 -5.31
CA ALA A 876 -31.96 -25.07 -5.72
C ALA A 876 -31.15 -23.83 -6.10
N GLU A 877 -30.07 -23.56 -5.37
CA GLU A 877 -29.12 -22.49 -5.62
C GLU A 877 -28.44 -22.66 -6.97
N PHE A 878 -28.01 -23.89 -7.29
CA PHE A 878 -27.42 -24.22 -8.59
C PHE A 878 -28.41 -24.04 -9.74
N LYS A 879 -29.64 -24.54 -9.60
CA LYS A 879 -30.69 -24.36 -10.62
C LYS A 879 -31.03 -22.89 -10.84
N ASN A 880 -30.99 -22.08 -9.79
CA ASN A 880 -31.15 -20.64 -9.92
C ASN A 880 -29.97 -20.00 -10.68
N LEU A 881 -28.73 -20.38 -10.36
CA LEU A 881 -27.53 -19.92 -11.07
C LEU A 881 -27.55 -20.31 -12.56
N LEU A 882 -27.99 -21.54 -12.90
CA LEU A 882 -28.15 -21.99 -14.28
C LEU A 882 -29.18 -21.13 -15.02
N ARG A 883 -30.37 -20.88 -14.43
CA ARG A 883 -31.39 -19.99 -15.03
C ARG A 883 -30.87 -18.57 -15.21
N GLN A 884 -30.11 -18.05 -14.24
CA GLN A 884 -29.50 -16.72 -14.33
C GLN A 884 -28.45 -16.67 -15.42
N SER A 885 -27.62 -17.70 -15.57
CA SER A 885 -26.61 -17.80 -16.63
C SER A 885 -27.24 -17.81 -18.02
N ILE A 886 -28.41 -18.44 -18.19
CA ILE A 886 -29.16 -18.42 -19.46
C ILE A 886 -29.73 -17.01 -19.75
N LYS A 887 -30.19 -16.28 -18.72
CA LYS A 887 -30.75 -14.93 -18.87
C LYS A 887 -29.67 -13.85 -19.05
N ASN A 888 -28.56 -13.98 -18.34
CA ASN A 888 -27.43 -13.08 -18.35
C ASN A 888 -26.13 -13.90 -18.40
N PRO A 889 -25.57 -14.10 -19.60
CA PRO A 889 -24.36 -14.88 -19.79
C PRO A 889 -23.12 -14.37 -19.03
N TYR A 890 -23.09 -13.09 -18.66
CA TYR A 890 -21.97 -12.47 -17.95
C TYR A 890 -21.93 -12.78 -16.45
N VAL A 891 -22.95 -13.46 -15.91
CA VAL A 891 -22.94 -13.93 -14.51
C VAL A 891 -21.74 -14.83 -14.24
N LYS A 892 -21.26 -15.57 -15.25
CA LYS A 892 -20.08 -16.45 -15.14
C LYS A 892 -18.84 -15.73 -14.60
N ASP A 893 -18.67 -14.44 -14.91
CA ASP A 893 -17.46 -13.69 -14.56
C ASP A 893 -17.30 -13.51 -13.04
N GLY A 894 -18.40 -13.64 -12.29
CA GLY A 894 -18.42 -13.62 -10.83
C GLY A 894 -18.21 -14.97 -10.15
N TYR A 895 -17.86 -16.03 -10.88
CA TYR A 895 -17.74 -17.39 -10.32
C TYR A 895 -16.43 -18.10 -10.71
N ILE A 896 -16.04 -19.04 -9.86
CA ILE A 896 -14.94 -19.98 -10.07
C ILE A 896 -15.47 -21.41 -9.95
N LEU A 897 -15.08 -22.29 -10.89
CA LEU A 897 -15.35 -23.73 -10.82
C LEU A 897 -14.10 -24.44 -10.31
N LYS A 898 -14.29 -25.32 -9.31
CA LYS A 898 -13.22 -26.12 -8.74
C LYS A 898 -13.59 -27.60 -8.77
N PRO A 899 -12.68 -28.50 -9.14
CA PRO A 899 -12.91 -29.92 -8.97
C PRO A 899 -13.13 -30.27 -7.49
N VAL A 900 -14.13 -31.11 -7.19
CA VAL A 900 -14.58 -31.36 -5.81
C VAL A 900 -13.50 -31.99 -4.92
N ARG A 901 -12.71 -32.94 -5.46
CA ARG A 901 -11.71 -33.73 -4.71
C ARG A 901 -10.28 -33.68 -5.26
N ASP A 902 -10.04 -32.91 -6.32
CA ASP A 902 -8.66 -32.77 -6.82
C ASP A 902 -7.79 -31.93 -5.88
N ALA A 903 -6.50 -32.27 -5.83
CA ALA A 903 -5.48 -31.60 -5.04
C ALA A 903 -4.58 -30.74 -5.93
N ARG A 904 -3.83 -29.81 -5.33
CA ARG A 904 -2.81 -28.98 -6.01
C ARG A 904 -3.32 -28.01 -7.08
N GLY A 905 -4.63 -27.76 -7.13
CA GLY A 905 -5.25 -26.70 -7.94
C GLY A 905 -5.35 -26.99 -9.43
N ALA A 906 -5.14 -28.24 -9.87
CA ALA A 906 -5.37 -28.63 -11.25
C ALA A 906 -6.87 -28.60 -11.58
N GLY A 907 -7.19 -28.32 -12.85
CA GLY A 907 -8.57 -28.29 -13.34
C GLY A 907 -9.44 -27.10 -12.90
N ILE A 908 -8.94 -26.15 -12.10
CA ILE A 908 -9.70 -24.96 -11.68
C ILE A 908 -9.96 -24.05 -12.89
N LEU A 909 -11.22 -23.61 -13.06
CA LEU A 909 -11.65 -22.74 -14.15
C LEU A 909 -12.24 -21.46 -13.58
N LEU A 910 -11.80 -20.30 -14.09
CA LEU A 910 -12.44 -19.02 -13.78
C LEU A 910 -13.51 -18.77 -14.83
N GLY A 911 -14.74 -18.46 -14.39
CA GLY A 911 -15.84 -18.21 -15.32
C GLY A 911 -15.53 -17.07 -16.29
N ARG A 912 -14.78 -16.04 -15.86
CA ARG A 912 -14.29 -14.95 -16.73
C ARG A 912 -13.35 -15.39 -17.86
N ASN A 913 -12.66 -16.53 -17.71
CA ASN A 913 -11.66 -17.00 -18.67
C ASN A 913 -12.20 -18.05 -19.66
N ILE A 914 -13.38 -18.60 -19.42
CA ILE A 914 -14.00 -19.57 -20.32
C ILE A 914 -15.13 -18.94 -21.15
N SER A 915 -15.41 -19.53 -22.31
CA SER A 915 -16.46 -19.05 -23.20
C SER A 915 -17.85 -19.21 -22.58
N ILE A 916 -18.84 -18.45 -23.07
CA ILE A 916 -20.22 -18.57 -22.61
C ILE A 916 -20.78 -19.96 -22.94
N GLU A 917 -20.45 -20.48 -24.12
CA GLU A 917 -20.85 -21.80 -24.60
C GLU A 917 -20.27 -22.89 -23.71
N GLU A 918 -18.98 -22.79 -23.37
CA GLU A 918 -18.32 -23.73 -22.45
C GLU A 918 -18.91 -23.67 -21.05
N TRP A 919 -19.13 -22.46 -20.49
CA TRP A 919 -19.78 -22.28 -19.19
C TRP A 919 -21.16 -22.94 -19.14
N LEU A 920 -22.03 -22.67 -20.12
CA LEU A 920 -23.37 -23.27 -20.18
C LEU A 920 -23.32 -24.77 -20.42
N SER A 921 -22.38 -25.26 -21.24
CA SER A 921 -22.16 -26.69 -21.46
C SER A 921 -21.82 -27.40 -20.15
N ILE A 922 -20.86 -26.86 -19.38
CA ILE A 922 -20.46 -27.40 -18.08
C ILE A 922 -21.62 -27.37 -17.09
N LEU A 923 -22.34 -26.24 -16.95
CA LEU A 923 -23.47 -26.19 -16.01
C LEU A 923 -24.60 -27.16 -16.41
N THR A 924 -24.85 -27.32 -17.71
CA THR A 924 -25.89 -28.25 -18.20
C THR A 924 -25.48 -29.70 -17.97
N SER A 925 -24.20 -30.05 -18.17
CA SER A 925 -23.71 -31.39 -17.86
C SER A 925 -23.81 -31.71 -16.37
N LEU A 926 -23.52 -30.73 -15.50
CA LEU A 926 -23.63 -30.86 -14.05
C LEU A 926 -25.10 -30.96 -13.54
N ASP A 927 -26.09 -30.50 -14.31
CA ASP A 927 -27.53 -30.69 -13.98
C ASP A 927 -28.07 -32.04 -14.48
N SER A 928 -27.35 -32.73 -15.36
CA SER A 928 -27.77 -34.01 -15.93
C SER A 928 -27.68 -35.14 -14.88
N LYS A 929 -28.64 -36.08 -14.91
CA LYS A 929 -28.81 -37.12 -13.87
C LYS A 929 -27.73 -38.20 -13.86
N ASP A 930 -26.82 -38.23 -14.82
CA ASP A 930 -25.70 -39.18 -14.89
C ASP A 930 -24.46 -38.59 -14.19
N VAL A 931 -24.58 -38.37 -12.88
CA VAL A 931 -23.55 -37.76 -12.01
C VAL A 931 -22.20 -38.51 -12.08
N TYR A 932 -22.20 -39.78 -12.50
CA TYR A 932 -21.03 -40.66 -12.45
C TYR A 932 -20.27 -40.83 -13.78
N VAL A 933 -20.72 -40.23 -14.90
CA VAL A 933 -20.21 -40.61 -16.25
C VAL A 933 -19.45 -39.50 -17.00
N SER A 934 -19.56 -38.21 -16.61
CA SER A 934 -18.88 -37.14 -17.35
C SER A 934 -17.68 -36.55 -16.58
N THR A 935 -16.53 -36.51 -17.25
CA THR A 935 -15.29 -35.82 -16.89
C THR A 935 -15.47 -34.55 -16.02
N GLY A 936 -14.93 -34.59 -14.79
CA GLY A 936 -14.74 -33.45 -13.90
C GLY A 936 -15.97 -33.07 -13.05
N GLU A 937 -16.10 -33.62 -11.85
CA GLU A 937 -17.07 -33.14 -10.86
C GLU A 937 -16.65 -31.76 -10.34
N TYR A 938 -17.36 -30.71 -10.75
CA TYR A 938 -17.10 -29.33 -10.35
C TYR A 938 -18.08 -28.87 -9.26
N MET A 939 -17.58 -28.07 -8.33
CA MET A 939 -18.38 -27.19 -7.47
C MET A 939 -18.10 -25.73 -7.85
N LEU A 940 -19.00 -24.81 -7.47
CA LEU A 940 -18.85 -23.39 -7.75
C LEU A 940 -18.73 -22.56 -6.48
N GLN A 941 -17.89 -21.52 -6.53
CA GLN A 941 -17.81 -20.48 -5.50
C GLN A 941 -17.87 -19.10 -6.18
N PRO A 942 -18.34 -18.06 -5.47
CA PRO A 942 -18.18 -16.70 -5.95
C PRO A 942 -16.69 -16.34 -6.07
N LEU A 943 -16.34 -15.64 -7.13
CA LEU A 943 -15.00 -15.10 -7.33
C LEU A 943 -14.84 -13.85 -6.45
N LEU A 944 -13.97 -13.93 -5.45
CA LEU A 944 -13.72 -12.83 -4.52
C LEU A 944 -12.68 -11.84 -5.08
N ASP A 945 -12.88 -10.56 -4.78
CA ASP A 945 -11.83 -9.55 -4.95
C ASP A 945 -10.79 -9.70 -3.84
N LEU A 946 -9.59 -10.12 -4.22
CA LEU A 946 -8.49 -10.39 -3.30
C LEU A 946 -7.52 -9.22 -3.22
N CYS A 947 -6.95 -9.00 -2.04
CA CYS A 947 -5.86 -8.06 -1.84
C CYS A 947 -4.68 -8.37 -2.77
N SER A 948 -4.07 -7.31 -3.32
CA SER A 948 -2.80 -7.40 -4.02
C SER A 948 -1.72 -6.71 -3.21
N PHE A 949 -0.53 -7.29 -3.16
CA PHE A 949 0.58 -6.80 -2.37
C PHE A 949 1.80 -6.51 -3.25
N GLU A 950 2.62 -5.54 -2.87
CA GLU A 950 3.93 -5.32 -3.48
C GLU A 950 5.00 -6.05 -2.66
N TRP A 951 5.31 -7.30 -3.04
CA TRP A 951 6.26 -8.14 -2.30
C TRP A 951 7.60 -8.18 -3.00
N PHE A 952 8.68 -8.11 -2.22
CA PHE A 952 10.04 -8.33 -2.67
C PHE A 952 10.29 -9.84 -2.74
N TRP A 953 10.49 -10.37 -3.95
CA TRP A 953 10.65 -11.82 -4.14
C TRP A 953 12.09 -12.26 -3.89
N ASP A 954 13.04 -11.66 -4.59
CA ASP A 954 14.48 -11.91 -4.50
C ASP A 954 15.24 -10.81 -5.28
N GLU A 955 16.57 -10.86 -5.28
CA GLU A 955 17.42 -9.88 -5.99
C GLU A 955 17.27 -9.92 -7.51
N GLU A 956 16.80 -11.01 -8.12
CA GLU A 956 16.60 -11.10 -9.57
C GLU A 956 15.24 -10.55 -9.98
N ARG A 957 14.18 -10.93 -9.23
CA ARG A 957 12.79 -10.65 -9.55
C ARG A 957 12.27 -9.35 -8.92
N GLN A 958 12.99 -8.80 -7.95
CA GLN A 958 12.70 -7.55 -7.24
C GLN A 958 11.25 -7.51 -6.69
N VAL A 959 10.68 -6.32 -6.54
CA VAL A 959 9.30 -6.13 -6.08
C VAL A 959 8.33 -6.52 -7.19
N ARG A 960 7.37 -7.40 -6.89
CA ARG A 960 6.28 -7.77 -7.78
C ARG A 960 4.93 -7.52 -7.13
N LYS A 961 3.97 -7.09 -7.95
CA LYS A 961 2.56 -7.09 -7.56
C LYS A 961 2.09 -8.54 -7.49
N SER A 962 1.65 -8.96 -6.32
CA SER A 962 1.38 -10.36 -6.01
C SER A 962 0.04 -10.56 -5.33
N ARG A 963 -0.49 -11.78 -5.41
CA ARG A 963 -1.58 -12.28 -4.55
C ARG A 963 -1.04 -13.43 -3.72
N SER A 964 -1.71 -13.73 -2.61
CA SER A 964 -1.27 -14.77 -1.69
C SER A 964 -2.41 -15.65 -1.21
N VAL A 965 -2.13 -16.95 -1.11
CA VAL A 965 -3.01 -17.96 -0.51
C VAL A 965 -2.31 -18.50 0.73
N GLY A 966 -2.91 -18.23 1.89
CA GLY A 966 -2.44 -18.74 3.16
C GLY A 966 -2.94 -20.15 3.40
N THR A 967 -2.44 -20.76 4.46
CA THR A 967 -2.91 -22.06 4.94
C THR A 967 -2.68 -22.14 6.43
N TYR A 968 -3.47 -22.91 7.16
CA TYR A 968 -3.20 -23.25 8.56
C TYR A 968 -3.41 -24.74 8.79
N TYR A 969 -2.89 -25.25 9.90
CA TYR A 969 -2.97 -26.68 10.23
C TYR A 969 -3.89 -26.91 11.43
N SER A 970 -4.68 -27.98 11.33
CA SER A 970 -5.47 -28.56 12.40
C SER A 970 -5.16 -30.03 12.54
N VAL A 971 -4.69 -30.47 13.70
CA VAL A 971 -4.36 -31.87 13.99
C VAL A 971 -5.36 -32.38 15.01
N ASN A 972 -6.08 -33.45 14.66
CA ASN A 972 -7.12 -34.06 15.50
C ASN A 972 -8.12 -33.02 16.02
N GLY A 973 -8.52 -32.10 15.12
CA GLY A 973 -9.48 -31.02 15.40
C GLY A 973 -8.90 -29.81 16.15
N ARG A 974 -7.65 -29.86 16.62
CA ARG A 974 -7.01 -28.74 17.33
C ARG A 974 -6.26 -27.84 16.35
N PHE A 975 -6.40 -26.52 16.49
CA PHE A 975 -5.56 -25.57 15.78
C PHE A 975 -4.11 -25.70 16.26
N VAL A 976 -3.15 -25.86 15.33
CA VAL A 976 -1.73 -26.02 15.69
C VAL A 976 -0.83 -24.92 15.13
N GLY A 977 -1.36 -24.07 14.24
CA GLY A 977 -0.68 -22.87 13.79
C GLY A 977 -0.88 -22.53 12.32
N LEU A 978 -0.46 -21.32 11.96
CA LEU A 978 -0.41 -20.84 10.58
C LEU A 978 0.71 -21.53 9.80
N GLY A 979 0.42 -21.89 8.56
CA GLY A 979 1.39 -22.40 7.60
C GLY A 979 2.16 -21.27 6.88
N MET A 980 2.44 -21.50 5.60
CA MET A 980 3.11 -20.53 4.73
C MET A 980 2.12 -19.86 3.78
N TRP A 981 2.42 -18.62 3.40
CA TRP A 981 1.75 -17.91 2.32
C TRP A 981 2.37 -18.30 0.99
N ARG A 982 1.60 -18.95 0.11
CA ARG A 982 2.00 -19.17 -1.28
C ARG A 982 1.67 -17.92 -2.07
N THR A 983 2.64 -17.36 -2.77
CA THR A 983 2.51 -16.05 -3.41
C THR A 983 2.93 -16.12 -4.85
N GLY A 984 2.03 -15.67 -5.73
CA GLY A 984 2.23 -15.61 -7.17
C GLY A 984 2.01 -14.20 -7.71
N SER A 985 2.49 -13.95 -8.93
CA SER A 985 2.22 -12.70 -9.65
C SER A 985 0.71 -12.48 -9.81
N VAL A 986 0.25 -11.22 -9.85
CA VAL A 986 -1.16 -10.90 -10.16
C VAL A 986 -1.61 -11.38 -11.55
N SER A 987 -0.66 -11.70 -12.44
CA SER A 987 -0.93 -12.33 -13.74
C SER A 987 -1.36 -13.79 -13.63
N GLU A 988 -1.10 -14.44 -12.49
CA GLU A 988 -1.58 -15.80 -12.23
C GLU A 988 -3.04 -15.73 -11.74
N ASP A 989 -3.92 -16.44 -12.44
CA ASP A 989 -5.33 -16.53 -12.05
C ASP A 989 -5.56 -17.50 -10.87
N VAL A 990 -4.70 -18.51 -10.73
CA VAL A 990 -4.78 -19.53 -9.68
C VAL A 990 -3.40 -19.73 -9.05
N ILE A 991 -3.32 -19.58 -7.73
CA ILE A 991 -2.10 -19.79 -6.97
C ILE A 991 -2.20 -21.12 -6.22
N SER A 992 -1.29 -22.05 -6.53
CA SER A 992 -1.25 -23.39 -5.94
C SER A 992 0.20 -23.86 -5.75
N ALA A 993 0.36 -25.08 -5.22
CA ALA A 993 1.70 -25.67 -5.06
C ALA A 993 2.41 -25.95 -6.41
N SER A 994 1.66 -25.98 -7.52
CA SER A 994 2.19 -26.22 -8.87
C SER A 994 2.49 -24.93 -9.64
N THR A 995 2.13 -23.75 -9.11
CA THR A 995 2.42 -22.46 -9.75
C THR A 995 3.93 -22.30 -9.94
N LYS A 996 4.34 -22.03 -11.19
CA LYS A 996 5.75 -21.95 -11.58
C LYS A 996 6.40 -20.68 -11.05
N ASP A 997 5.76 -19.52 -11.27
CA ASP A 997 6.24 -18.23 -10.77
C ASP A 997 5.61 -17.94 -9.41
N ALA A 998 6.14 -18.60 -8.37
CA ALA A 998 5.67 -18.40 -6.99
C ALA A 998 6.80 -18.48 -5.96
N THR A 999 6.62 -17.76 -4.86
CA THR A 999 7.46 -17.78 -3.65
C THR A 999 6.61 -18.14 -2.43
N SER A 1000 7.25 -18.62 -1.37
CA SER A 1000 6.59 -18.94 -0.09
C SER A 1000 7.09 -18.01 0.99
N VAL A 1001 6.17 -17.42 1.75
CA VAL A 1001 6.47 -16.43 2.78
C VAL A 1001 5.95 -16.93 4.13
N LEU A 1002 6.80 -16.86 5.16
CA LEU A 1002 6.40 -17.13 6.55
C LEU A 1002 5.73 -15.89 7.15
N ALA A 1003 5.19 -16.01 8.35
CA ALA A 1003 4.59 -14.87 9.05
C ALA A 1003 5.20 -14.64 10.43
N VAL A 1004 5.13 -13.38 10.87
CA VAL A 1004 5.44 -12.96 12.23
C VAL A 1004 4.29 -12.12 12.78
N VAL A 1005 4.14 -12.10 14.10
CA VAL A 1005 3.12 -11.31 14.80
C VAL A 1005 3.73 -10.22 15.65
N ALA A 1006 3.03 -9.09 15.76
CA ALA A 1006 3.35 -8.03 16.70
C ALA A 1006 2.79 -8.35 18.10
N LEU A 1007 3.61 -8.23 19.14
CA LEU A 1007 3.25 -8.64 20.50
C LEU A 1007 2.41 -7.61 21.28
N ASN A 1008 2.45 -6.34 20.88
CA ASN A 1008 1.79 -5.21 21.56
C ASN A 1008 0.73 -4.49 20.69
N SER A 1009 0.17 -5.18 19.69
CA SER A 1009 -0.75 -4.60 18.71
C SER A 1009 -2.20 -5.01 18.90
#